data_AF-A0A9E6AMH7-F1
#
_entry.id   AF-A0A9E6AMH7-F1
#
_cell.length_a   1.000
_cell.length_b   1.000
_cell.length_c   1.000
_cell.angle_alpha   90.00
_cell.angle_beta   90.00
_cell.angle_gamma   90.00
#
_symmetry.space_group_name_H-M   'P 1'
#
loop_
_entity.id
_entity.type
_entity.pdbx_description
1 polymer ?
#
loop_
_entity_poly.entity_id
_entity_poly.type
_entity_poly.pdbx_seq_one_letter_code
_entity_poly.pdbx_strand_id
1 'polypeptide(L)'
;MPHVIASEQVPGDLSPQDELSSSHSKMHFFSVARERGLLIVDLEIPSPAVSGCLSLFIEDGIEQALLLRGSPAPTRYAAQGGVDLLRDQLYRARLRGATGVAISFSSLDPIVDFSGRLDPRDRVSIRWLFDMASTLSPPEGLMLRLDPTDSFFASFGIAESGFEAIAAPVDAQTPFPDVELSTPPKKKNTRQLQLEFPKAQAATNTQSDEPERVLRQTDRVMAELFESDYEPSPLREAAESTPPPALQDTDTEKPLSLLAAHVDTTSELVDDTGADAGTELANDDTGADAGTELAVDADVRDTATLEADTPSAEPSRGLAPTESATDAPGEWTPSPSFQSVLDALCNAEIEGPLPESDPEQSTEEPVVSDPRELSAMDSVPMEASPTPEDPESDLLESSQPTFSINSDDSDELEPLRRQAESWTRELESANGPKPLSVIERLFVTAYIPLCEAVRRGAASPRALEVLEDWRQSFKRSYSDGFDALRMRSKRPTMVLDAPDIAMRIGRLHDARGVQLLMIDGMRYDLGNALHTALRDTLGAKAACAERTLLWSALPSRTATQVELLGRGPMGLRDYTGEVDEDALLSHAKHAGRFRRLRTGTREVFKLDLVETTLRNPGGAWGPRVKSLAAEIAESIRCHVETLPPRTLVMIFGDHGFEMDESADSTSAIRQGGASPDEVLVPASAWLIDSVH
;
A
#
# COMPACT_ATOMS: atom_id res chain seq x y z
N MET A 1 -26.49 -12.21 47.54
CA MET A 1 -26.09 -11.32 46.43
C MET A 1 -26.65 -11.95 45.17
N PRO A 2 -27.70 -11.40 44.54
CA PRO A 2 -28.26 -12.00 43.33
C PRO A 2 -27.42 -11.62 42.11
N HIS A 3 -27.18 -12.60 41.24
CA HIS A 3 -26.51 -12.45 39.95
C HIS A 3 -27.33 -11.56 39.02
N VAL A 4 -26.71 -10.49 38.52
CA VAL A 4 -27.22 -9.69 37.39
C VAL A 4 -26.72 -10.38 36.12
N ILE A 5 -27.65 -10.98 35.38
CA ILE A 5 -27.41 -11.48 34.02
C ILE A 5 -27.44 -10.25 33.11
N ALA A 6 -26.29 -9.84 32.59
CA ALA A 6 -26.21 -8.85 31.53
C ALA A 6 -26.73 -9.51 30.25
N SER A 7 -27.84 -8.99 29.72
CA SER A 7 -28.40 -9.40 28.44
C SER A 7 -27.48 -8.91 27.32
N GLU A 8 -26.91 -9.84 26.56
CA GLU A 8 -26.27 -9.56 25.26
C GLU A 8 -27.27 -8.82 24.36
N GLN A 9 -26.95 -7.57 24.00
CA GLN A 9 -27.56 -6.90 22.87
C GLN A 9 -26.80 -7.33 21.61
N VAL A 10 -27.40 -8.24 20.86
CA VAL A 10 -27.06 -8.50 19.46
C VAL A 10 -27.15 -7.16 18.69
N PRO A 11 -26.21 -6.82 17.78
CA PRO A 11 -26.36 -5.66 16.91
C PRO A 11 -27.69 -5.84 16.15
N GLY A 12 -28.67 -5.04 16.53
CA GLY A 12 -30.05 -5.21 16.09
C GLY A 12 -30.12 -5.02 14.60
N ASP A 13 -30.80 -5.95 13.91
CA ASP A 13 -31.46 -5.62 12.66
C ASP A 13 -32.15 -4.27 12.87
N LEU A 14 -31.77 -3.27 12.05
CA LEU A 14 -32.40 -1.96 12.08
C LEU A 14 -33.91 -2.19 12.08
N SER A 15 -34.61 -1.58 13.03
CA SER A 15 -36.06 -1.73 13.08
C SER A 15 -36.59 -1.29 11.72
N PRO A 16 -37.56 -1.99 11.11
CA PRO A 16 -38.18 -1.55 9.86
C PRO A 16 -38.70 -0.10 9.92
N GLN A 17 -38.91 0.43 11.14
CA GLN A 17 -39.26 1.83 11.37
C GLN A 17 -38.09 2.79 11.11
N ASP A 18 -36.84 2.40 11.41
CA ASP A 18 -35.65 3.22 11.22
C ASP A 18 -35.30 3.34 9.72
N GLU A 19 -35.42 2.24 8.96
CA GLU A 19 -35.25 2.26 7.50
C GLU A 19 -36.29 3.14 6.79
N LEU A 20 -37.55 3.06 7.24
CA LEU A 20 -38.63 3.92 6.74
C LEU A 20 -38.39 5.40 7.09
N SER A 21 -37.86 5.68 8.29
CA SER A 21 -37.52 7.02 8.75
C SER A 21 -36.38 7.61 7.91
N SER A 22 -35.29 6.86 7.69
CA SER A 22 -34.18 7.30 6.83
C SER A 22 -34.65 7.54 5.39
N SER A 23 -35.46 6.63 4.83
CA SER A 23 -36.01 6.79 3.48
C SER A 23 -36.90 8.03 3.34
N HIS A 24 -37.74 8.31 4.33
CA HIS A 24 -38.62 9.48 4.33
C HIS A 24 -37.82 10.79 4.46
N SER A 25 -36.82 10.83 5.35
CA SER A 25 -35.87 11.95 5.49
C SER A 25 -35.14 12.22 4.17
N LYS A 26 -34.66 11.17 3.48
CA LYS A 26 -33.98 11.27 2.17
C LYS A 26 -34.90 11.88 1.11
N MET A 27 -36.14 11.40 1.03
CA MET A 27 -37.12 11.93 0.08
C MET A 27 -37.47 13.40 0.34
N HIS A 28 -37.65 13.77 1.62
CA HIS A 28 -37.88 15.16 2.03
C HIS A 28 -36.71 16.06 1.60
N PHE A 29 -35.48 15.65 1.93
CA PHE A 29 -34.26 16.36 1.54
C PHE A 29 -34.15 16.58 0.04
N PHE A 30 -34.41 15.54 -0.78
CA PHE A 30 -34.40 15.69 -2.23
C PHE A 30 -35.53 16.56 -2.76
N SER A 31 -36.70 16.56 -2.13
CA SER A 31 -37.78 17.48 -2.51
C SER A 31 -37.35 18.94 -2.31
N VAL A 32 -36.83 19.26 -1.12
CA VAL A 32 -36.34 20.60 -0.78
C VAL A 32 -35.19 21.02 -1.70
N ALA A 33 -34.24 20.12 -1.97
CA ALA A 33 -33.12 20.39 -2.87
C ALA A 33 -33.58 20.70 -4.30
N ARG A 34 -34.60 19.98 -4.83
CA ARG A 34 -35.16 20.25 -6.16
C ARG A 34 -35.89 21.59 -6.22
N GLU A 35 -36.70 21.91 -5.21
CA GLU A 35 -37.41 23.18 -5.13
C GLU A 35 -36.45 24.38 -5.14
N ARG A 36 -35.27 24.21 -4.54
CA ARG A 36 -34.20 25.22 -4.52
C ARG A 36 -33.32 25.23 -5.77
N GLY A 37 -33.51 24.27 -6.68
CA GLY A 37 -32.69 24.15 -7.89
C GLY A 37 -31.26 23.67 -7.63
N LEU A 38 -31.00 22.92 -6.57
CA LEU A 38 -29.67 22.38 -6.26
C LEU A 38 -29.35 21.14 -7.12
N LEU A 39 -28.06 20.91 -7.39
CA LEU A 39 -27.58 19.65 -7.96
C LEU A 39 -27.60 18.58 -6.88
N ILE A 40 -28.44 17.57 -7.04
CA ILE A 40 -28.51 16.45 -6.08
C ILE A 40 -27.37 15.47 -6.37
N VAL A 41 -26.60 15.18 -5.32
CA VAL A 41 -25.54 14.18 -5.27
C VAL A 41 -25.96 13.16 -4.23
N ASP A 42 -26.37 11.98 -4.70
CA ASP A 42 -26.74 10.86 -3.83
C ASP A 42 -25.52 9.93 -3.71
N LEU A 43 -24.89 9.93 -2.54
CA LEU A 43 -23.73 9.09 -2.27
C LEU A 43 -24.20 7.73 -1.74
N GLU A 44 -23.82 6.67 -2.46
CA GLU A 44 -24.04 5.29 -2.03
C GLU A 44 -23.30 5.00 -0.71
N ILE A 45 -23.63 3.85 -0.10
CA ILE A 45 -22.96 3.39 1.12
C ILE A 45 -21.45 3.24 0.81
N PRO A 46 -20.55 3.99 1.48
CA PRO A 46 -19.13 3.90 1.21
C PRO A 46 -18.62 2.51 1.60
N SER A 47 -17.78 1.92 0.75
CA SER A 47 -17.11 0.67 1.11
C SER A 47 -16.10 0.90 2.23
N PRO A 48 -15.77 -0.09 3.08
CA PRO A 48 -14.74 0.03 4.11
C PRO A 48 -13.38 0.52 3.58
N ALA A 49 -13.07 0.26 2.30
CA ALA A 49 -11.85 0.72 1.65
C ALA A 49 -11.75 2.25 1.48
N VAL A 50 -12.86 2.98 1.68
CA VAL A 50 -12.93 4.44 1.62
C VAL A 50 -12.54 5.07 2.98
N SER A 51 -12.37 4.28 4.05
CA SER A 51 -11.96 4.78 5.36
C SER A 51 -10.64 5.56 5.27
N GLY A 52 -10.64 6.78 5.80
CA GLY A 52 -9.54 7.76 5.71
C GLY A 52 -9.43 8.50 4.38
N CYS A 53 -10.32 8.21 3.43
CA CYS A 53 -10.37 8.77 2.07
C CYS A 53 -11.78 9.29 1.70
N LEU A 54 -12.65 9.59 2.68
CA LEU A 54 -14.03 9.99 2.42
C LEU A 54 -14.13 11.25 1.56
N SER A 55 -13.19 12.19 1.67
CA SER A 55 -13.13 13.40 0.82
C SER A 55 -13.10 13.07 -0.68
N LEU A 56 -12.29 12.10 -1.09
CA LEU A 56 -12.18 11.67 -2.49
C LEU A 56 -13.48 11.03 -2.98
N PHE A 57 -14.13 10.23 -2.12
CA PHE A 57 -15.42 9.61 -2.43
C PHE A 57 -16.52 10.66 -2.65
N ILE A 58 -16.52 11.73 -1.86
CA ILE A 58 -17.43 12.86 -2.03
C ILE A 58 -17.14 13.60 -3.33
N GLU A 59 -15.86 13.92 -3.58
CA GLU A 59 -15.42 14.62 -4.79
C GLU A 59 -15.84 13.86 -6.05
N ASP A 60 -15.59 12.56 -6.11
CA ASP A 60 -15.97 11.69 -7.21
C ASP A 60 -17.49 11.66 -7.41
N GLY A 61 -18.27 11.59 -6.33
CA GLY A 61 -19.74 11.64 -6.42
C GLY A 61 -20.27 12.96 -7.00
N ILE A 62 -19.67 14.10 -6.62
CA ILE A 62 -20.02 15.41 -7.19
C ILE A 62 -19.62 15.47 -8.67
N GLU A 63 -18.44 15.00 -9.04
CA GLU A 63 -17.98 14.96 -10.43
C GLU A 63 -18.89 14.10 -11.32
N GLN A 64 -19.32 12.94 -10.83
CA GLN A 64 -20.26 12.08 -11.55
C GLN A 64 -21.60 12.77 -11.77
N ALA A 65 -22.15 13.43 -10.74
CA ALA A 65 -23.40 14.18 -10.88
C ALA A 65 -23.29 15.36 -11.87
N LEU A 66 -22.15 16.06 -11.86
CA LEU A 66 -21.84 17.12 -12.82
C LEU A 66 -21.69 16.57 -14.24
N LEU A 67 -21.01 15.44 -14.41
CA LEU A 67 -20.82 14.77 -15.70
C LEU A 67 -22.16 14.35 -16.31
N LEU A 68 -23.07 13.79 -15.51
CA LEU A 68 -24.43 13.44 -15.94
C LEU A 68 -25.25 14.65 -16.39
N ARG A 69 -24.93 15.85 -15.87
CA ARG A 69 -25.50 17.13 -16.32
C ARG A 69 -24.76 17.75 -17.52
N GLY A 70 -23.79 17.03 -18.09
CA GLY A 70 -22.96 17.48 -19.20
C GLY A 70 -21.98 18.57 -18.83
N SER A 71 -21.65 18.75 -17.54
CA SER A 71 -20.63 19.72 -17.09
C SER A 71 -19.27 19.50 -17.74
N PRO A 72 -18.51 20.56 -18.08
CA PRO A 72 -17.13 20.37 -18.52
C PRO A 72 -16.28 19.72 -17.41
N ALA A 73 -15.15 19.13 -17.81
CA ALA A 73 -14.14 18.63 -16.88
C ALA A 73 -13.62 19.76 -15.96
N PRO A 74 -13.05 19.43 -14.78
CA PRO A 74 -12.50 20.41 -13.85
C PRO A 74 -11.49 21.34 -14.52
N THR A 75 -11.47 22.61 -14.12
CA THR A 75 -10.43 23.53 -14.60
C THR A 75 -9.05 23.09 -14.09
N ARG A 76 -7.98 23.32 -14.85
CA ARG A 76 -6.61 22.92 -14.44
C ARG A 76 -6.17 23.46 -13.07
N TYR A 77 -6.78 24.56 -12.62
CA TYR A 77 -6.51 25.16 -11.32
C TYR A 77 -7.22 24.43 -10.16
N ALA A 78 -8.29 23.69 -10.43
CA ALA A 78 -9.00 22.86 -9.46
C ALA A 78 -8.28 21.56 -9.09
N ALA A 79 -7.20 21.20 -9.81
CA ALA A 79 -6.44 19.97 -9.60
C ALA A 79 -5.64 19.93 -8.29
N GLN A 80 -5.66 21.00 -7.48
CA GLN A 80 -4.96 21.08 -6.20
C GLN A 80 -5.80 20.56 -5.00
N GLY A 81 -7.05 20.12 -5.23
CA GLY A 81 -7.91 19.48 -4.24
C GLY A 81 -8.57 20.44 -3.23
N GLY A 82 -9.45 19.90 -2.37
CA GLY A 82 -10.05 20.62 -1.25
C GLY A 82 -11.00 21.77 -1.64
N VAL A 83 -10.81 22.95 -1.04
CA VAL A 83 -11.72 24.10 -1.17
C VAL A 83 -11.81 24.61 -2.61
N ASP A 84 -10.70 24.66 -3.35
CA ASP A 84 -10.69 25.18 -4.71
C ASP A 84 -11.36 24.22 -5.69
N LEU A 85 -11.27 22.92 -5.45
CA LEU A 85 -12.01 21.90 -6.20
C LEU A 85 -13.52 22.03 -5.96
N LEU A 86 -13.96 22.13 -4.70
CA LEU A 86 -15.38 22.34 -4.38
C LEU A 86 -15.91 23.66 -4.96
N ARG A 87 -15.12 24.73 -4.95
CA ARG A 87 -15.49 26.01 -5.60
C ARG A 87 -15.65 25.87 -7.11
N ASP A 88 -14.75 25.15 -7.78
CA ASP A 88 -14.86 24.84 -9.21
C ASP A 88 -16.12 24.00 -9.49
N GLN A 89 -16.39 23.00 -8.66
CA GLN A 89 -17.59 22.16 -8.76
C GLN A 89 -18.88 22.99 -8.58
N LEU A 90 -18.95 23.87 -7.56
CA LEU A 90 -20.07 24.78 -7.34
C LEU A 90 -20.25 25.75 -8.53
N TYR A 91 -19.15 26.29 -9.06
CA TYR A 91 -19.18 27.13 -10.24
C TYR A 91 -19.72 26.38 -11.47
N ARG A 92 -19.28 25.14 -11.69
CA ARG A 92 -19.73 24.28 -12.77
C ARG A 92 -21.19 23.85 -12.62
N ALA A 93 -21.65 23.58 -11.40
CA ALA A 93 -23.05 23.34 -11.11
C ALA A 93 -23.91 24.54 -11.52
N ARG A 94 -23.47 25.77 -11.19
CA ARG A 94 -24.11 27.03 -11.60
C ARG A 94 -24.12 27.26 -13.09
N LEU A 95 -23.03 26.92 -13.78
CA LEU A 95 -22.98 26.96 -15.24
C LEU A 95 -24.01 26.02 -15.90
N ARG A 96 -24.43 24.97 -15.18
CA ARG A 96 -25.48 24.03 -15.59
C ARG A 96 -26.86 24.33 -15.01
N GLY A 97 -27.06 25.55 -14.51
CA GLY A 97 -28.35 26.05 -14.04
C GLY A 97 -28.76 25.56 -12.65
N ALA A 98 -27.87 24.91 -11.91
CA ALA A 98 -28.09 24.62 -10.50
C ALA A 98 -27.67 25.80 -9.62
N THR A 99 -28.40 26.11 -8.56
CA THR A 99 -28.04 27.22 -7.64
C THR A 99 -26.87 26.86 -6.73
N GLY A 100 -26.68 25.56 -6.46
CA GLY A 100 -25.66 24.97 -5.59
C GLY A 100 -25.64 23.44 -5.68
N VAL A 101 -25.15 22.77 -4.64
CA VAL A 101 -25.02 21.30 -4.58
C VAL A 101 -25.66 20.80 -3.28
N ALA A 102 -26.44 19.72 -3.37
CA ALA A 102 -27.04 19.03 -2.22
C ALA A 102 -26.47 17.61 -2.15
N ILE A 103 -25.70 17.32 -1.10
CA ILE A 103 -25.05 16.02 -0.87
C ILE A 103 -25.86 15.25 0.17
N SER A 104 -26.31 14.06 -0.18
CA SER A 104 -26.90 13.12 0.77
C SER A 104 -25.98 11.91 0.90
N PHE A 105 -25.55 11.60 2.11
CA PHE A 105 -24.93 10.31 2.41
C PHE A 105 -26.01 9.27 2.69
N SER A 106 -25.71 8.03 2.29
CA SER A 106 -26.29 6.84 2.91
C SER A 106 -25.58 6.59 4.25
N SER A 107 -25.85 5.48 4.93
CA SER A 107 -25.15 5.15 6.18
C SER A 107 -23.63 5.11 5.99
N LEU A 108 -22.90 5.75 6.91
CA LEU A 108 -21.44 5.74 6.98
C LEU A 108 -20.90 4.61 7.88
N ASP A 109 -21.77 3.79 8.48
CA ASP A 109 -21.38 2.68 9.37
C ASP A 109 -20.24 1.79 8.84
N PRO A 110 -20.15 1.45 7.54
CA PRO A 110 -19.10 0.55 7.06
C PRO A 110 -17.68 1.12 7.09
N ILE A 111 -17.51 2.44 7.20
CA ILE A 111 -16.19 3.10 7.29
C ILE A 111 -15.82 3.50 8.73
N VAL A 112 -16.68 3.20 9.68
CA VAL A 112 -16.47 3.42 11.11
C VAL A 112 -15.59 2.30 11.67
N ASP A 113 -14.62 2.66 12.52
CA ASP A 113 -13.75 1.71 13.19
C ASP A 113 -14.49 0.90 14.27
N PHE A 114 -13.80 -0.07 14.86
CA PHE A 114 -14.35 -0.94 15.93
C PHE A 114 -14.81 -0.17 17.18
N SER A 115 -14.36 1.07 17.36
CA SER A 115 -14.76 1.92 18.48
C SER A 115 -16.02 2.73 18.17
N GLY A 116 -16.64 2.53 17.01
CA GLY A 116 -17.76 3.34 16.56
C GLY A 116 -17.33 4.74 16.14
N ARG A 117 -16.07 4.94 15.72
CA ARG A 117 -15.55 6.24 15.28
C ARG A 117 -15.09 6.22 13.84
N LEU A 118 -15.38 7.29 13.09
CA LEU A 118 -14.78 7.50 11.78
C LEU A 118 -13.26 7.71 11.90
N ASP A 119 -12.54 7.41 10.82
CA ASP A 119 -11.14 7.79 10.69
C ASP A 119 -10.98 9.31 10.96
N PRO A 120 -9.92 9.77 11.65
CA PRO A 120 -9.70 11.19 11.90
C PRO A 120 -9.77 12.07 10.64
N ARG A 121 -9.29 11.59 9.49
CA ARG A 121 -9.34 12.33 8.21
C ARG A 121 -10.76 12.45 7.67
N ASP A 122 -11.57 11.41 7.84
CA ASP A 122 -12.98 11.41 7.44
C ASP A 122 -13.79 12.36 8.32
N ARG A 123 -13.52 12.38 9.63
CA ARG A 123 -14.15 13.32 10.56
C ARG A 123 -13.89 14.77 10.19
N VAL A 124 -12.63 15.08 9.87
CA VAL A 124 -12.24 16.39 9.36
C VAL A 124 -13.01 16.74 8.10
N SER A 125 -13.12 15.80 7.16
CA SER A 125 -13.79 16.02 5.87
C SER A 125 -15.28 16.34 6.06
N ILE A 126 -15.97 15.59 6.93
CA ILE A 126 -17.38 15.86 7.27
C ILE A 126 -17.53 17.20 7.98
N ARG A 127 -16.69 17.49 8.98
CA ARG A 127 -16.73 18.75 9.71
C ARG A 127 -16.51 19.95 8.77
N TRP A 128 -15.53 19.85 7.88
CA TRP A 128 -15.29 20.88 6.87
C TRP A 128 -16.48 21.09 5.95
N LEU A 129 -17.14 20.03 5.49
CA LEU A 129 -18.37 20.14 4.69
C LEU A 129 -19.49 20.85 5.45
N PHE A 130 -19.66 20.57 6.74
CA PHE A 130 -20.61 21.27 7.61
C PHE A 130 -20.28 22.75 7.77
N ASP A 131 -19.02 23.07 8.02
CA ASP A 131 -18.55 24.45 8.14
C ASP A 131 -18.77 25.21 6.82
N MET A 132 -18.54 24.55 5.68
CA MET A 132 -18.80 25.10 4.36
C MET A 132 -20.29 25.28 4.07
N ALA A 133 -21.13 24.30 4.39
CA ALA A 133 -22.58 24.42 4.26
C ALA A 133 -23.12 25.58 5.11
N SER A 134 -22.56 25.79 6.29
CA SER A 134 -22.94 26.88 7.20
C SER A 134 -22.45 28.25 6.73
N THR A 135 -21.26 28.32 6.12
CA THR A 135 -20.65 29.58 5.66
C THR A 135 -21.25 30.05 4.34
N LEU A 136 -21.62 29.13 3.45
CA LEU A 136 -22.23 29.44 2.16
C LEU A 136 -23.73 29.75 2.36
N SER A 137 -24.08 31.04 2.45
CA SER A 137 -25.46 31.47 2.70
C SER A 137 -26.48 30.89 1.70
N PRO A 138 -27.65 30.40 2.15
CA PRO A 138 -28.78 30.10 1.24
C PRO A 138 -29.27 31.40 0.57
N PRO A 139 -29.67 31.39 -0.72
CA PRO A 139 -30.16 30.24 -1.50
C PRO A 139 -29.15 29.57 -2.45
N GLU A 140 -27.87 29.95 -2.44
CA GLU A 140 -26.90 29.60 -3.50
C GLU A 140 -25.80 28.60 -3.05
N GLY A 141 -26.02 27.91 -1.92
CA GLY A 141 -24.99 27.19 -1.16
C GLY A 141 -25.01 25.66 -1.26
N LEU A 142 -24.08 25.06 -0.51
CA LEU A 142 -23.94 23.62 -0.27
C LEU A 142 -24.99 23.18 0.76
N MET A 143 -25.71 22.09 0.50
CA MET A 143 -26.68 21.49 1.44
C MET A 143 -26.22 20.06 1.76
N LEU A 144 -26.23 19.67 3.03
CA LEU A 144 -25.72 18.38 3.49
C LEU A 144 -26.82 17.61 4.22
N ARG A 145 -26.97 16.31 3.92
CA ARG A 145 -27.74 15.35 4.70
C ARG A 145 -26.84 14.16 5.04
N LEU A 146 -26.90 13.75 6.30
CA LEU A 146 -26.32 12.51 6.79
C LEU A 146 -27.44 11.58 7.25
N ASP A 147 -27.17 10.27 7.28
CA ASP A 147 -28.16 9.31 7.74
C ASP A 147 -28.35 9.45 9.26
N PRO A 148 -29.58 9.65 9.77
CA PRO A 148 -29.81 9.73 11.22
C PRO A 148 -29.48 8.42 11.97
N THR A 149 -29.35 7.27 11.28
CA THR A 149 -29.00 5.99 11.93
C THR A 149 -27.53 5.90 12.37
N ASP A 150 -26.67 6.73 11.80
CA ASP A 150 -25.23 6.71 12.07
C ASP A 150 -24.95 7.24 13.49
N SER A 151 -24.78 6.31 14.42
CA SER A 151 -24.70 6.57 15.87
C SER A 151 -23.53 7.46 16.31
N PHE A 152 -22.48 7.59 15.48
CA PHE A 152 -21.28 8.34 15.81
C PHE A 152 -21.49 9.86 15.76
N PHE A 153 -22.60 10.37 15.22
CA PHE A 153 -22.85 11.81 15.12
C PHE A 153 -23.00 12.52 16.47
N ALA A 154 -23.41 11.81 17.52
CA ALA A 154 -23.40 12.36 18.88
C ALA A 154 -22.01 12.89 19.29
N SER A 155 -20.93 12.35 18.72
CA SER A 155 -19.56 12.77 19.00
C SER A 155 -19.14 14.09 18.32
N PHE A 156 -19.85 14.55 17.30
CA PHE A 156 -19.53 15.80 16.60
C PHE A 156 -20.13 17.04 17.27
N GLY A 157 -20.91 16.88 18.34
CA GLY A 157 -21.58 18.00 19.01
C GLY A 157 -22.65 18.68 18.14
N ILE A 158 -23.05 18.04 17.04
CA ILE A 158 -24.11 18.52 16.15
C ILE A 158 -25.43 18.12 16.80
N ALA A 159 -26.17 19.12 17.29
CA ALA A 159 -27.50 18.88 17.87
C ALA A 159 -28.41 18.17 16.84
N GLU A 160 -29.37 17.37 17.30
CA GLU A 160 -30.37 16.69 16.44
C GLU A 160 -31.09 17.64 15.46
N SER A 161 -31.17 18.94 15.77
CA SER A 161 -31.70 19.98 14.90
C SER A 161 -30.76 20.45 13.77
N GLY A 162 -29.46 20.10 13.83
CA GLY A 162 -28.46 20.37 12.81
C GLY A 162 -28.40 19.33 11.68
N PHE A 163 -29.12 18.21 11.82
CA PHE A 163 -29.20 17.16 10.78
C PHE A 163 -30.00 17.61 9.54
N GLU A 164 -30.79 18.68 9.68
CA GLU A 164 -31.36 19.47 8.57
C GLU A 164 -30.76 20.88 8.54
N ALA A 165 -29.44 21.03 8.64
CA ALA A 165 -28.76 22.32 8.44
C ALA A 165 -28.87 22.81 6.98
N ILE A 166 -30.08 23.23 6.58
CA ILE A 166 -30.53 24.58 6.22
C ILE A 166 -31.90 24.35 5.54
N ALA A 167 -32.93 24.06 6.33
CA ALA A 167 -34.32 23.97 5.85
C ALA A 167 -35.23 25.01 6.54
N ALA A 168 -34.75 26.24 6.76
CA ALA A 168 -35.67 27.32 7.10
C ALA A 168 -36.43 27.77 5.83
N PRO A 169 -37.77 27.85 5.84
CA PRO A 169 -38.52 28.49 4.76
C PRO A 169 -38.21 29.98 4.78
N VAL A 170 -37.64 30.51 3.71
CA VAL A 170 -37.57 31.96 3.48
C VAL A 170 -38.97 32.40 3.05
N ASP A 171 -39.62 33.24 3.86
CA ASP A 171 -40.92 33.85 3.52
C ASP A 171 -40.82 34.55 2.16
N ALA A 172 -41.54 34.01 1.17
CA ALA A 172 -41.58 34.50 -0.19
C ALA A 172 -42.46 35.76 -0.31
N GLN A 173 -42.04 36.88 0.27
CA GLN A 173 -42.63 38.19 -0.01
C GLN A 173 -41.60 39.34 0.09
N THR A 174 -40.68 39.42 -0.86
CA THR A 174 -40.09 40.70 -1.27
C THR A 174 -40.02 40.75 -2.80
N PRO A 175 -40.68 41.72 -3.45
CA PRO A 175 -40.57 41.88 -4.89
C PRO A 175 -39.18 42.39 -5.25
N PHE A 176 -38.56 41.77 -6.27
CA PHE A 176 -37.30 42.24 -6.85
C PHE A 176 -37.46 43.66 -7.41
N PRO A 177 -36.47 44.56 -7.22
CA PRO A 177 -36.40 45.79 -8.00
C PRO A 177 -35.95 45.45 -9.44
N ASP A 178 -36.69 45.94 -10.42
CA ASP A 178 -36.30 45.89 -11.83
C ASP A 178 -34.93 46.55 -12.01
N VAL A 179 -33.93 45.74 -12.36
CA VAL A 179 -32.62 46.24 -12.82
C VAL A 179 -32.75 46.55 -14.31
N GLU A 180 -32.99 47.81 -14.63
CA GLU A 180 -32.88 48.33 -16.00
C GLU A 180 -31.45 48.11 -16.52
N LEU A 181 -31.32 47.32 -17.58
CA LEU A 181 -30.08 47.20 -18.36
C LEU A 181 -29.74 48.55 -19.00
N SER A 182 -28.75 49.25 -18.42
CA SER A 182 -28.12 50.40 -19.05
C SER A 182 -27.31 49.96 -20.28
N THR A 183 -27.72 50.45 -21.45
CA THR A 183 -27.04 50.24 -22.74
C THR A 183 -25.65 50.88 -22.79
N PRO A 184 -24.63 50.25 -23.41
CA PRO A 184 -23.33 50.88 -23.62
C PRO A 184 -23.33 51.86 -24.80
N PRO A 185 -22.47 52.90 -24.79
CA PRO A 185 -22.44 53.93 -25.82
C PRO A 185 -21.77 53.44 -27.11
N LYS A 186 -22.46 53.69 -28.24
CA LYS A 186 -21.95 53.50 -29.59
C LYS A 186 -20.71 54.36 -29.85
N LYS A 187 -19.58 53.73 -30.21
CA LYS A 187 -18.54 54.36 -31.04
C LYS A 187 -18.47 53.69 -32.40
N LYS A 188 -18.68 54.52 -33.42
CA LYS A 188 -18.52 54.20 -34.84
C LYS A 188 -17.03 54.01 -35.12
N ASN A 189 -16.65 52.93 -35.80
CA ASN A 189 -15.79 53.07 -36.98
C ASN A 189 -15.84 51.84 -37.87
N THR A 190 -16.03 52.17 -39.15
CA THR A 190 -16.15 51.35 -40.33
C THR A 190 -14.81 50.72 -40.71
N ARG A 191 -14.77 49.40 -40.92
CA ARG A 191 -14.03 48.80 -42.06
C ARG A 191 -14.59 47.42 -42.36
N GLN A 192 -15.24 47.32 -43.51
CA GLN A 192 -15.69 46.09 -44.14
C GLN A 192 -14.49 45.24 -44.56
N LEU A 193 -14.50 43.96 -44.20
CA LEU A 193 -13.87 42.89 -44.96
C LEU A 193 -14.92 41.78 -45.09
N GLN A 194 -15.44 41.64 -46.31
CA GLN A 194 -16.29 40.52 -46.72
C GLN A 194 -15.42 39.28 -46.88
N LEU A 195 -15.78 38.19 -46.20
CA LEU A 195 -15.43 36.84 -46.62
C LEU A 195 -16.73 36.04 -46.71
N GLU A 196 -17.15 35.75 -47.94
CA GLU A 196 -18.24 34.83 -48.23
C GLU A 196 -17.76 33.39 -48.05
N PHE A 197 -18.54 32.57 -47.34
CA PHE A 197 -18.46 31.12 -47.41
C PHE A 197 -19.77 30.57 -48.01
N PRO A 198 -19.70 29.57 -48.92
CA PRO A 198 -20.86 29.09 -49.63
C PRO A 198 -21.73 28.18 -48.75
N LYS A 199 -23.04 28.36 -48.86
CA LYS A 199 -24.06 27.44 -48.36
C LYS A 199 -23.96 26.11 -49.13
N ALA A 200 -23.73 25.02 -48.42
CA ALA A 200 -24.00 23.67 -48.90
C ALA A 200 -25.18 23.07 -48.13
N GLN A 201 -25.95 22.30 -48.88
CA GLN A 201 -27.35 21.97 -48.68
C GLN A 201 -27.58 20.84 -47.66
N ALA A 202 -28.79 20.86 -47.12
CA ALA A 202 -29.40 19.81 -46.34
C ALA A 202 -29.41 18.46 -47.08
N ALA A 203 -29.03 17.40 -46.37
CA ALA A 203 -29.50 16.05 -46.63
C ALA A 203 -30.03 15.48 -45.31
N THR A 204 -31.33 15.21 -45.33
CA THR A 204 -32.10 14.52 -44.29
C THR A 204 -31.77 13.04 -44.23
N ASN A 205 -31.85 12.50 -43.01
CA ASN A 205 -32.29 11.14 -42.66
C ASN A 205 -31.24 10.02 -42.65
N THR A 206 -30.74 9.66 -41.46
CA THR A 206 -30.78 8.27 -40.96
C THR A 206 -30.50 8.22 -39.44
N GLN A 207 -31.54 7.87 -38.69
CA GLN A 207 -31.56 6.88 -37.61
C GLN A 207 -30.47 6.92 -36.51
N SER A 208 -30.95 7.35 -35.34
CA SER A 208 -30.44 7.12 -34.00
C SER A 208 -30.10 5.66 -33.70
N ASP A 209 -28.94 5.41 -33.07
CA ASP A 209 -28.81 4.56 -31.87
C ASP A 209 -27.39 4.65 -31.25
N GLU A 210 -27.38 4.76 -29.91
CA GLU A 210 -26.31 4.55 -28.90
C GLU A 210 -25.02 5.40 -28.85
N PRO A 211 -24.81 6.08 -27.71
CA PRO A 211 -23.50 6.27 -27.10
C PRO A 211 -23.41 5.57 -25.72
N GLU A 212 -23.62 4.25 -25.67
CA GLU A 212 -23.41 3.44 -24.45
C GLU A 212 -22.32 2.36 -24.60
N ARG A 213 -21.70 2.24 -25.78
CA ARG A 213 -20.74 1.16 -26.08
C ARG A 213 -19.28 1.42 -25.71
N VAL A 214 -18.87 2.65 -25.41
CA VAL A 214 -17.44 2.98 -25.27
C VAL A 214 -16.90 2.78 -23.84
N LEU A 215 -17.76 2.77 -22.81
CA LEU A 215 -17.36 2.56 -21.40
C LEU A 215 -17.54 1.12 -20.90
N ARG A 216 -18.38 0.29 -21.55
CA ARG A 216 -18.53 -1.14 -21.18
C ARG A 216 -17.46 -2.06 -21.78
N GLN A 217 -16.55 -1.53 -22.62
CA GLN A 217 -15.56 -2.33 -23.34
C GLN A 217 -14.21 -2.42 -22.60
N THR A 218 -13.98 -1.64 -21.56
CA THR A 218 -12.71 -1.63 -20.81
C THR A 218 -12.64 -2.67 -19.70
N ASP A 219 -13.76 -3.02 -19.06
CA ASP A 219 -13.81 -4.03 -18.00
C ASP A 219 -14.15 -5.44 -18.52
N ARG A 220 -14.82 -5.51 -19.68
CA ARG A 220 -15.18 -6.76 -20.34
C ARG A 220 -13.96 -7.56 -20.83
N VAL A 221 -12.86 -6.90 -21.17
CA VAL A 221 -11.67 -7.56 -21.77
C VAL A 221 -10.80 -8.30 -20.74
N MET A 222 -10.85 -7.93 -19.46
CA MET A 222 -10.17 -8.70 -18.40
C MET A 222 -11.02 -9.90 -17.99
N ALA A 223 -12.35 -9.75 -17.91
CA ALA A 223 -13.25 -10.89 -17.72
C ALA A 223 -13.17 -11.89 -18.89
N GLU A 224 -13.14 -11.41 -20.14
CA GLU A 224 -13.06 -12.25 -21.36
C GLU A 224 -11.74 -13.03 -21.51
N LEU A 225 -10.66 -12.65 -20.82
CA LEU A 225 -9.40 -13.43 -20.81
C LEU A 225 -9.40 -14.59 -19.83
N PHE A 226 -10.26 -14.51 -18.82
CA PHE A 226 -10.44 -15.59 -17.86
C PHE A 226 -11.70 -16.44 -18.17
N GLU A 227 -12.46 -16.08 -19.21
CA GLU A 227 -13.60 -16.85 -19.76
C GLU A 227 -13.22 -17.71 -20.99
N SER A 228 -11.93 -17.96 -21.28
CA SER A 228 -11.60 -18.84 -22.40
C SER A 228 -11.98 -20.29 -22.08
N ASP A 229 -13.08 -20.76 -22.66
CA ASP A 229 -13.46 -22.17 -22.76
C ASP A 229 -12.32 -22.96 -23.43
N TYR A 230 -11.41 -23.50 -22.61
CA TYR A 230 -10.49 -24.53 -23.05
C TYR A 230 -11.25 -25.85 -23.08
N GLU A 231 -11.88 -26.17 -24.22
CA GLU A 231 -12.29 -27.55 -24.48
C GLU A 231 -11.04 -28.43 -24.57
N PRO A 232 -10.88 -29.45 -23.70
CA PRO A 232 -9.76 -30.37 -23.81
C PRO A 232 -9.90 -31.13 -25.13
N SER A 233 -8.96 -30.89 -26.05
CA SER A 233 -8.85 -31.69 -27.27
C SER A 233 -8.69 -33.16 -26.88
N PRO A 234 -9.46 -34.09 -27.48
CA PRO A 234 -9.38 -35.50 -27.13
C PRO A 234 -8.00 -36.03 -27.53
N LEU A 235 -7.33 -36.64 -26.56
CA LEU A 235 -6.10 -37.40 -26.76
C LEU A 235 -6.29 -38.36 -27.95
N ARG A 236 -5.55 -38.10 -29.03
CA ARG A 236 -5.34 -39.04 -30.11
C ARG A 236 -4.56 -40.23 -29.55
N GLU A 237 -5.25 -41.35 -29.36
CA GLU A 237 -4.65 -42.67 -29.40
C GLU A 237 -3.93 -42.84 -30.75
N ALA A 238 -2.60 -42.82 -30.71
CA ALA A 238 -1.76 -43.32 -31.78
C ALA A 238 -1.05 -44.57 -31.27
N ALA A 239 -1.32 -45.66 -31.99
CA ALA A 239 -0.76 -46.98 -31.85
C ALA A 239 0.77 -47.00 -31.96
N GLU A 240 1.42 -47.89 -31.21
CA GLU A 240 2.39 -48.87 -31.69
C GLU A 240 3.04 -49.62 -30.51
N SER A 241 2.91 -50.94 -30.47
CA SER A 241 4.00 -51.83 -30.05
C SER A 241 3.66 -53.29 -30.39
N THR A 242 4.10 -53.69 -31.57
CA THR A 242 4.24 -55.07 -32.04
C THR A 242 5.21 -55.85 -31.13
N PRO A 243 4.96 -57.13 -30.79
CA PRO A 243 5.86 -57.91 -29.95
C PRO A 243 7.01 -58.53 -30.76
N PRO A 244 8.21 -58.72 -30.15
CA PRO A 244 9.34 -59.38 -30.82
C PRO A 244 9.16 -60.91 -30.89
N PRO A 245 9.82 -61.59 -31.84
CA PRO A 245 9.62 -63.01 -32.10
C PRO A 245 10.33 -63.91 -31.08
N ALA A 246 9.66 -65.03 -30.78
CA ALA A 246 10.19 -66.14 -30.02
C ALA A 246 11.40 -66.77 -30.72
N LEU A 247 12.51 -66.91 -29.99
CA LEU A 247 13.64 -67.75 -30.35
C LEU A 247 13.80 -68.87 -29.33
N GLN A 248 13.30 -70.03 -29.77
CA GLN A 248 13.73 -71.41 -29.57
C GLN A 248 14.62 -71.76 -28.35
N ASP A 249 14.03 -72.64 -27.54
CA ASP A 249 14.68 -73.60 -26.66
C ASP A 249 15.81 -74.37 -27.37
N THR A 250 16.98 -74.45 -26.72
CA THR A 250 17.73 -75.72 -26.67
C THR A 250 18.38 -75.87 -25.30
N ASP A 251 18.16 -77.06 -24.75
CA ASP A 251 18.61 -77.61 -23.49
C ASP A 251 20.11 -77.50 -23.26
N THR A 252 20.55 -77.14 -22.06
CA THR A 252 21.59 -77.91 -21.32
C THR A 252 21.52 -77.65 -19.80
N GLU A 253 21.10 -78.68 -19.09
CA GLU A 253 21.53 -79.13 -17.75
C GLU A 253 21.89 -78.12 -16.62
N LYS A 254 21.01 -78.10 -15.61
CA LYS A 254 21.23 -78.15 -14.14
C LYS A 254 22.64 -78.65 -13.66
N PRO A 255 23.03 -78.52 -12.36
CA PRO A 255 22.45 -77.76 -11.24
C PRO A 255 23.45 -77.12 -10.20
N LEU A 256 22.88 -76.37 -9.24
CA LEU A 256 23.21 -76.28 -7.80
C LEU A 256 24.56 -75.69 -7.31
N SER A 257 24.41 -74.58 -6.57
CA SER A 257 24.84 -74.40 -5.16
C SER A 257 26.29 -74.00 -4.78
N LEU A 258 26.31 -73.12 -3.76
CA LEU A 258 27.26 -73.03 -2.64
C LEU A 258 28.70 -72.59 -2.94
N LEU A 259 29.09 -71.41 -2.46
CA LEU A 259 29.82 -71.24 -1.19
C LEU A 259 30.30 -69.79 -0.98
N ALA A 260 30.22 -69.37 0.27
CA ALA A 260 30.87 -68.20 0.83
C ALA A 260 32.40 -68.35 0.84
N ALA A 261 33.13 -67.24 0.74
CA ALA A 261 34.43 -67.06 1.38
C ALA A 261 34.82 -65.57 1.47
N HIS A 262 35.37 -65.22 2.64
CA HIS A 262 36.12 -64.00 2.98
C HIS A 262 37.22 -63.59 1.99
N VAL A 263 37.59 -62.31 2.01
CA VAL A 263 38.96 -61.70 2.10
C VAL A 263 38.71 -60.17 2.00
N ASP A 264 38.88 -59.34 3.02
CA ASP A 264 40.10 -58.84 3.71
C ASP A 264 40.91 -57.78 2.91
N THR A 265 41.15 -56.65 3.60
CA THR A 265 42.30 -55.73 3.58
C THR A 265 42.59 -54.65 2.49
N THR A 266 43.01 -53.47 3.02
CA THR A 266 43.84 -52.35 2.47
C THR A 266 43.19 -51.39 1.45
N SER A 267 43.14 -50.06 1.56
CA SER A 267 43.87 -48.98 2.28
C SER A 267 45.36 -48.81 1.94
N GLU A 268 45.65 -47.92 0.98
CA GLU A 268 46.88 -47.11 0.76
C GLU A 268 46.44 -45.98 -0.22
N LEU A 269 46.54 -44.66 0.04
CA LEU A 269 47.67 -43.77 0.36
C LEU A 269 48.83 -43.80 -0.64
N VAL A 270 49.02 -42.68 -1.36
CA VAL A 270 50.30 -42.12 -1.86
C VAL A 270 50.05 -40.60 -1.91
N ASP A 271 50.63 -39.80 -1.01
CA ASP A 271 51.97 -39.17 -1.07
C ASP A 271 52.18 -38.28 -2.31
N ASP A 272 52.65 -37.04 -2.15
CA ASP A 272 54.10 -36.81 -2.00
C ASP A 272 54.46 -35.31 -1.81
N THR A 273 55.36 -35.08 -0.85
CA THR A 273 56.48 -34.11 -0.75
C THR A 273 56.34 -32.65 -1.23
N GLY A 274 56.92 -31.64 -0.57
CA GLY A 274 57.89 -31.62 0.52
C GLY A 274 58.82 -30.40 0.41
N ALA A 275 59.56 -30.14 1.51
CA ALA A 275 60.74 -29.29 1.67
C ALA A 275 60.54 -27.76 1.78
N ASP A 276 61.21 -27.01 2.65
CA ASP A 276 62.16 -27.26 3.75
C ASP A 276 62.49 -25.90 4.42
N ALA A 277 62.95 -25.97 5.68
CA ALA A 277 63.73 -25.00 6.47
C ALA A 277 63.22 -23.55 6.63
N GLY A 278 63.17 -22.93 7.81
CA GLY A 278 63.72 -23.26 9.12
C GLY A 278 63.99 -21.94 9.86
N THR A 279 63.87 -21.98 11.20
CA THR A 279 64.72 -21.23 12.17
C THR A 279 64.62 -19.68 12.13
N GLU A 280 64.52 -18.85 13.17
CA GLU A 280 64.40 -18.85 14.64
C GLU A 280 64.55 -17.35 15.03
N LEU A 281 64.23 -17.00 16.28
CA LEU A 281 64.65 -15.77 17.00
C LEU A 281 63.82 -14.46 16.85
N ALA A 282 62.95 -14.27 17.84
CA ALA A 282 63.04 -13.27 18.91
C ALA A 282 63.63 -11.86 18.62
N ASN A 283 62.80 -10.84 18.90
CA ASN A 283 63.01 -9.66 19.77
C ASN A 283 62.17 -8.50 19.20
N ASP A 284 61.16 -8.04 19.92
CA ASP A 284 61.24 -7.01 20.96
C ASP A 284 61.81 -5.68 20.44
N ASP A 285 60.95 -4.66 20.52
CA ASP A 285 61.24 -3.37 21.14
C ASP A 285 61.06 -2.10 20.27
N THR A 286 60.34 -1.17 20.92
CA THR A 286 60.37 0.30 20.86
C THR A 286 60.31 1.10 19.56
N GLY A 287 59.37 2.07 19.56
CA GLY A 287 59.79 3.48 19.52
C GLY A 287 59.27 4.35 18.37
N ALA A 288 58.29 5.19 18.71
CA ALA A 288 58.36 6.66 18.62
C ALA A 288 58.62 7.36 17.25
N ASP A 289 57.58 8.12 16.87
CA ASP A 289 57.62 9.60 16.76
C ASP A 289 58.04 10.28 15.43
N ALA A 290 57.35 11.42 15.24
CA ALA A 290 57.63 12.60 14.44
C ALA A 290 57.66 12.51 12.90
N GLY A 291 56.83 13.36 12.28
CA GLY A 291 56.74 13.56 10.84
C GLY A 291 57.73 14.57 10.29
N THR A 292 57.63 14.87 8.99
CA THR A 292 58.15 16.10 8.37
C THR A 292 57.50 16.28 7.00
N GLU A 293 56.99 17.48 6.74
CA GLU A 293 56.72 18.03 5.41
C GLU A 293 57.99 18.00 4.53
N LEU A 294 57.84 17.88 3.21
CA LEU A 294 58.73 18.55 2.26
C LEU A 294 58.10 18.62 0.87
N ALA A 295 57.93 19.85 0.42
CA ALA A 295 57.64 20.25 -0.95
C ALA A 295 58.78 19.86 -1.90
N VAL A 296 58.44 19.58 -3.16
CA VAL A 296 59.38 19.66 -4.29
C VAL A 296 58.66 20.26 -5.51
N ASP A 297 59.05 21.49 -5.82
CA ASP A 297 58.95 22.12 -7.14
C ASP A 297 59.86 21.41 -8.16
N ALA A 298 59.41 21.29 -9.41
CA ALA A 298 60.29 21.21 -10.59
C ALA A 298 59.55 21.54 -11.90
N ASP A 299 59.51 22.83 -12.19
CA ASP A 299 59.77 23.53 -13.46
C ASP A 299 59.99 22.76 -14.80
N VAL A 300 59.32 23.30 -15.83
CA VAL A 300 59.86 23.79 -17.12
C VAL A 300 60.22 22.78 -18.23
N ARG A 301 59.46 22.82 -19.35
CA ARG A 301 59.97 23.35 -20.65
C ARG A 301 58.87 23.60 -21.71
N ASP A 302 58.97 24.80 -22.27
CA ASP A 302 58.33 25.38 -23.45
C ASP A 302 58.57 24.64 -24.78
N THR A 303 57.65 24.83 -25.74
CA THR A 303 57.83 25.44 -27.10
C THR A 303 56.55 25.16 -27.92
N ALA A 304 55.76 26.13 -28.39
CA ALA A 304 55.94 27.11 -29.48
C ALA A 304 54.70 26.99 -30.42
N THR A 305 53.77 27.96 -30.35
CA THR A 305 53.45 28.99 -31.38
C THR A 305 52.97 28.50 -32.76
N LEU A 306 51.75 28.92 -33.13
CA LEU A 306 51.44 29.55 -34.43
C LEU A 306 50.07 30.27 -34.38
N GLU A 307 50.08 31.49 -34.93
CA GLU A 307 49.05 32.51 -34.96
C GLU A 307 47.99 32.27 -36.06
N ALA A 308 46.79 32.85 -35.86
CA ALA A 308 46.21 33.91 -36.71
C ALA A 308 44.68 33.80 -37.00
N ASP A 309 44.05 34.96 -36.84
CA ASP A 309 42.92 35.54 -37.60
C ASP A 309 41.43 35.23 -37.27
N THR A 310 40.88 36.17 -36.48
CA THR A 310 39.52 36.77 -36.52
C THR A 310 39.27 37.53 -37.84
N PRO A 311 38.03 37.90 -38.27
CA PRO A 311 37.19 38.89 -37.54
C PRO A 311 35.65 38.82 -37.66
N SER A 312 35.02 39.45 -36.64
CA SER A 312 33.82 40.34 -36.62
C SER A 312 32.63 40.16 -37.58
N ALA A 313 31.40 40.22 -37.01
CA ALA A 313 30.57 41.43 -37.02
C ALA A 313 29.20 41.25 -36.30
N GLU A 314 28.93 42.11 -35.31
CA GLU A 314 27.58 42.57 -34.93
C GLU A 314 27.04 43.57 -35.98
N PRO A 315 25.76 43.99 -35.90
CA PRO A 315 25.57 45.35 -35.39
C PRO A 315 24.31 45.57 -34.50
N SER A 316 24.50 46.49 -33.56
CA SER A 316 23.55 47.14 -32.66
C SER A 316 22.74 48.30 -33.28
N ARG A 317 21.53 48.56 -32.74
CA ARG A 317 20.79 49.84 -32.47
C ARG A 317 19.28 49.63 -32.64
N GLY A 318 18.35 50.13 -31.83
CA GLY A 318 18.39 50.99 -30.64
C GLY A 318 16.99 51.55 -30.34
N LEU A 319 16.86 52.17 -29.15
CA LEU A 319 15.87 53.16 -28.69
C LEU A 319 14.50 52.71 -28.13
N ALA A 320 14.28 53.14 -26.89
CA ALA A 320 13.04 53.15 -26.11
C ALA A 320 12.00 54.18 -26.63
N PRO A 321 10.78 54.22 -26.06
CA PRO A 321 10.59 55.07 -24.89
C PRO A 321 9.71 54.50 -23.76
N THR A 322 9.95 55.08 -22.58
CA THR A 322 9.17 55.19 -21.35
C THR A 322 7.67 55.41 -21.52
N GLU A 323 6.85 54.70 -20.72
CA GLU A 323 5.68 55.27 -20.04
C GLU A 323 5.49 54.62 -18.65
N SER A 324 5.29 55.47 -17.65
CA SER A 324 4.98 55.16 -16.27
C SER A 324 3.47 54.98 -16.10
N ALA A 325 3.05 53.97 -15.35
CA ALA A 325 1.80 54.00 -14.60
C ALA A 325 1.95 53.15 -13.34
N THR A 326 2.12 53.85 -12.22
CA THR A 326 1.89 53.38 -10.86
C THR A 326 0.41 53.03 -10.69
N ASP A 327 0.11 51.76 -10.42
CA ASP A 327 -1.10 51.37 -9.70
C ASP A 327 -0.72 50.32 -8.66
N ALA A 328 -0.98 50.66 -7.39
CA ALA A 328 -0.71 49.83 -6.24
C ALA A 328 -1.71 48.66 -6.19
N PRO A 329 -1.27 47.39 -6.12
CA PRO A 329 -2.16 46.32 -5.74
C PRO A 329 -2.41 46.44 -4.23
N GLY A 330 -3.69 46.58 -3.88
CA GLY A 330 -4.15 46.51 -2.50
C GLY A 330 -3.61 45.26 -1.83
N GLU A 331 -3.13 45.45 -0.60
CA GLU A 331 -2.64 44.44 0.33
C GLU A 331 -3.72 43.36 0.50
N TRP A 332 -3.60 42.29 -0.30
CA TRP A 332 -4.40 41.08 -0.17
C TRP A 332 -3.73 40.26 0.92
N THR A 333 -4.29 40.28 2.13
CA THR A 333 -3.90 39.33 3.15
C THR A 333 -4.30 37.94 2.66
N PRO A 334 -3.35 36.98 2.51
CA PRO A 334 -3.72 35.63 2.15
C PRO A 334 -4.60 35.06 3.26
N SER A 335 -5.80 34.61 2.89
CA SER A 335 -6.61 33.78 3.78
C SER A 335 -5.83 32.49 4.06
N PRO A 336 -5.84 31.96 5.30
CA PRO A 336 -5.14 30.73 5.63
C PRO A 336 -5.63 29.59 4.72
N SER A 337 -4.71 28.74 4.27
CA SER A 337 -5.04 27.55 3.49
C SER A 337 -5.90 26.60 4.31
N PHE A 338 -6.70 25.76 3.64
CA PHE A 338 -7.54 24.73 4.28
C PHE A 338 -6.72 23.86 5.25
N GLN A 339 -5.48 23.49 4.86
CA GLN A 339 -4.54 22.75 5.70
C GLN A 339 -4.18 23.51 6.99
N SER A 340 -3.91 24.82 6.90
CA SER A 340 -3.58 25.65 8.06
C SER A 340 -4.73 25.80 9.07
N VAL A 341 -5.99 25.80 8.62
CA VAL A 341 -7.17 25.79 9.50
C VAL A 341 -7.37 24.42 10.16
N LEU A 342 -7.10 23.36 9.39
CA LEU A 342 -7.06 21.97 9.84
C LEU A 342 -6.04 21.76 10.97
N ASP A 343 -4.85 22.33 10.81
CA ASP A 343 -3.76 22.24 11.77
C ASP A 343 -4.02 23.10 13.02
N ALA A 344 -4.67 24.25 12.88
CA ALA A 344 -5.09 25.08 14.02
C ALA A 344 -6.19 24.40 14.87
N LEU A 345 -7.11 23.66 14.24
CA LEU A 345 -8.19 22.96 14.94
C LEU A 345 -7.73 21.67 15.62
N CYS A 346 -6.74 20.96 15.06
CA CYS A 346 -6.17 19.77 15.69
C CYS A 346 -5.29 20.10 16.91
N ASN A 347 -4.73 21.31 16.98
CA ASN A 347 -3.83 21.74 18.06
C ASN A 347 -4.53 22.45 19.23
N ALA A 348 -5.83 22.76 19.14
CA ALA A 348 -6.53 23.61 20.12
C ALA A 348 -7.17 22.86 21.32
N GLU A 349 -7.07 21.53 21.41
CA GLU A 349 -7.85 20.72 22.36
C GLU A 349 -7.08 20.14 23.57
N ILE A 350 -5.88 20.61 23.89
CA ILE A 350 -5.17 20.17 25.11
C ILE A 350 -4.42 21.34 25.76
N GLU A 351 -5.12 22.14 26.57
CA GLU A 351 -4.47 22.90 27.65
C GLU A 351 -5.53 23.32 28.70
N GLY A 352 -5.82 22.39 29.62
CA GLY A 352 -6.47 22.69 30.90
C GLY A 352 -5.43 22.52 32.02
N PRO A 353 -5.26 23.48 32.93
CA PRO A 353 -4.23 23.41 33.96
C PRO A 353 -4.61 22.38 35.03
N LEU A 354 -3.83 21.31 35.13
CA LEU A 354 -3.89 20.38 36.27
C LEU A 354 -3.15 20.98 37.48
N PRO A 355 -3.65 20.80 38.71
CA PRO A 355 -3.05 21.35 39.90
C PRO A 355 -1.77 20.58 40.29
N GLU A 356 -0.72 21.34 40.58
CA GLU A 356 0.54 20.87 41.14
C GLU A 356 0.31 20.12 42.46
N SER A 357 0.90 18.93 42.57
CA SER A 357 1.05 18.21 43.84
C SER A 357 2.53 17.90 44.06
N ASP A 358 3.04 18.35 45.21
CA ASP A 358 4.42 18.24 45.68
C ASP A 358 4.92 16.79 45.79
N PRO A 359 6.20 16.52 45.50
CA PRO A 359 6.81 15.23 45.78
C PRO A 359 7.45 15.22 47.19
N GLU A 360 6.89 14.40 48.09
CA GLU A 360 7.60 13.99 49.30
C GLU A 360 8.63 12.89 48.99
N GLN A 361 9.79 13.09 49.59
CA GLN A 361 10.98 12.24 49.57
C GLN A 361 10.74 10.90 50.26
N SER A 362 11.26 9.81 49.67
CA SER A 362 11.66 8.64 50.46
C SER A 362 12.92 8.00 49.88
N THR A 363 14.02 8.27 50.56
CA THR A 363 15.27 7.50 50.63
C THR A 363 15.03 6.04 50.98
N GLU A 364 15.65 5.10 50.25
CA GLU A 364 16.10 3.82 50.82
C GLU A 364 17.31 3.28 50.04
N GLU A 365 18.36 2.91 50.78
CA GLU A 365 19.69 2.48 50.34
C GLU A 365 19.72 1.01 49.87
N PRO A 366 20.64 0.61 48.97
CA PRO A 366 20.86 -0.80 48.65
C PRO A 366 21.90 -1.45 49.59
N VAL A 367 21.48 -2.55 50.22
CA VAL A 367 22.34 -3.44 51.02
C VAL A 367 23.13 -4.39 50.11
N VAL A 368 24.46 -4.34 50.27
CA VAL A 368 25.47 -5.24 49.72
C VAL A 368 25.35 -6.63 50.36
N SER A 369 25.47 -7.70 49.57
CA SER A 369 25.79 -9.04 50.09
C SER A 369 26.70 -9.82 49.15
N ASP A 370 27.79 -10.29 49.74
CA ASP A 370 28.97 -11.00 49.21
C ASP A 370 28.67 -12.37 48.54
N PRO A 371 29.60 -12.88 47.70
CA PRO A 371 29.56 -14.23 47.17
C PRO A 371 30.30 -15.21 48.11
N ARG A 372 29.76 -16.41 48.31
CA ARG A 372 30.50 -17.51 48.95
C ARG A 372 30.46 -18.81 48.14
N GLU A 373 31.67 -19.32 48.05
CA GLU A 373 32.21 -20.53 47.43
C GLU A 373 31.66 -21.88 47.90
N LEU A 374 31.78 -22.84 46.98
CA LEU A 374 32.15 -24.26 47.14
C LEU A 374 31.23 -25.18 47.96
N SER A 375 30.75 -26.26 47.32
CA SER A 375 31.22 -27.62 47.61
C SER A 375 30.70 -28.65 46.62
N ALA A 376 31.64 -29.46 46.12
CA ALA A 376 31.45 -30.77 45.52
C ALA A 376 31.04 -31.81 46.58
N MET A 377 30.40 -32.91 46.15
CA MET A 377 30.29 -34.27 46.73
C MET A 377 29.10 -34.95 46.03
N ASP A 378 29.02 -36.24 45.76
CA ASP A 378 29.94 -37.36 45.69
C ASP A 378 29.14 -38.47 44.96
N SER A 379 29.86 -39.48 44.50
CA SER A 379 29.45 -40.62 43.71
C SER A 379 28.53 -41.60 44.46
N VAL A 380 27.86 -42.52 43.75
CA VAL A 380 27.85 -43.99 43.98
C VAL A 380 26.80 -44.69 43.07
N PRO A 381 27.01 -45.98 42.69
CA PRO A 381 26.54 -46.57 41.44
C PRO A 381 25.53 -47.75 41.62
N MET A 382 25.22 -48.40 40.49
CA MET A 382 25.09 -49.86 40.28
C MET A 382 23.70 -50.42 39.87
N GLU A 383 23.76 -51.10 38.72
CA GLU A 383 22.96 -52.20 38.13
C GLU A 383 21.68 -52.70 38.80
N ALA A 384 20.64 -52.92 37.96
CA ALA A 384 20.12 -54.26 37.67
C ALA A 384 19.06 -54.22 36.54
N SER A 385 19.25 -55.05 35.51
CA SER A 385 18.19 -55.49 34.60
C SER A 385 17.31 -56.54 35.30
N PRO A 386 16.01 -56.62 34.95
CA PRO A 386 15.56 -57.87 34.31
C PRO A 386 14.48 -57.68 33.22
N THR A 387 14.64 -58.48 32.17
CA THR A 387 13.65 -59.34 31.47
C THR A 387 12.41 -58.71 30.77
N PRO A 388 12.12 -59.12 29.51
CA PRO A 388 11.00 -58.62 28.72
C PRO A 388 9.70 -59.41 29.02
N GLU A 389 8.60 -58.69 29.23
CA GLU A 389 7.24 -59.23 29.19
C GLU A 389 6.40 -58.37 28.24
N ASP A 390 5.67 -59.06 27.35
CA ASP A 390 4.71 -58.54 26.39
C ASP A 390 3.67 -57.59 27.02
N PRO A 391 3.25 -56.56 26.28
CA PRO A 391 1.85 -56.16 26.33
C PRO A 391 1.17 -56.42 24.99
N GLU A 392 0.18 -57.29 25.07
CA GLU A 392 -0.92 -57.44 24.14
C GLU A 392 -1.52 -56.07 23.78
N SER A 393 -1.68 -55.83 22.48
CA SER A 393 -2.93 -55.37 21.85
C SER A 393 -3.82 -54.41 22.68
N ASP A 394 -3.35 -53.20 22.96
CA ASP A 394 -4.23 -52.10 23.36
C ASP A 394 -4.46 -51.14 22.20
N LEU A 395 -5.74 -50.81 22.04
CA LEU A 395 -6.35 -50.06 20.96
C LEU A 395 -5.61 -48.75 20.69
N LEU A 396 -5.33 -48.48 19.41
CA LEU A 396 -4.95 -47.16 18.92
C LEU A 396 -6.13 -46.19 19.12
N GLU A 397 -6.28 -45.73 20.36
CA GLU A 397 -7.08 -44.55 20.68
C GLU A 397 -6.31 -43.36 20.11
N SER A 398 -6.76 -42.91 18.94
CA SER A 398 -6.31 -41.72 18.23
C SER A 398 -6.19 -40.56 19.21
N SER A 399 -4.97 -40.35 19.72
CA SER A 399 -4.63 -39.24 20.60
C SER A 399 -4.62 -37.98 19.75
N GLN A 400 -5.80 -37.41 19.50
CA GLN A 400 -5.87 -36.06 18.98
C GLN A 400 -5.21 -35.15 20.03
N PRO A 401 -4.26 -34.28 19.63
CA PRO A 401 -3.63 -33.36 20.56
C PRO A 401 -4.71 -32.45 21.14
N THR A 402 -5.11 -32.70 22.39
CA THR A 402 -6.00 -31.82 23.14
C THR A 402 -5.19 -30.60 23.53
N PHE A 403 -5.27 -29.56 22.71
CA PHE A 403 -4.80 -28.22 23.08
C PHE A 403 -5.66 -27.73 24.24
N SER A 404 -5.10 -27.72 25.45
CA SER A 404 -5.72 -27.05 26.60
C SER A 404 -5.63 -25.55 26.39
N ILE A 405 -6.63 -24.99 25.70
CA ILE A 405 -6.80 -23.55 25.53
C ILE A 405 -7.17 -22.97 26.89
N ASN A 406 -6.36 -22.04 27.41
CA ASN A 406 -6.70 -21.31 28.62
C ASN A 406 -8.04 -20.61 28.42
N SER A 407 -9.00 -20.84 29.31
CA SER A 407 -10.37 -20.33 29.18
C SER A 407 -10.48 -18.80 29.21
N ASP A 408 -9.43 -18.08 29.61
CA ASP A 408 -9.44 -16.62 29.65
C ASP A 408 -9.19 -15.96 28.28
N ASP A 409 -8.58 -16.66 27.31
CA ASP A 409 -8.31 -16.09 25.98
C ASP A 409 -9.51 -16.23 25.02
N SER A 410 -10.58 -16.94 25.41
CA SER A 410 -11.71 -17.19 24.52
C SER A 410 -12.53 -15.94 24.21
N ASP A 411 -12.65 -15.02 25.18
CA ASP A 411 -13.53 -13.86 25.05
C ASP A 411 -12.92 -12.77 24.13
N GLU A 412 -11.59 -12.67 24.08
CA GLU A 412 -10.89 -11.72 23.19
C GLU A 412 -10.92 -12.15 21.72
N LEU A 413 -11.02 -13.46 21.45
CA LEU A 413 -10.99 -14.03 20.10
C LEU A 413 -12.37 -14.09 19.42
N GLU A 414 -13.48 -14.02 20.16
CA GLU A 414 -14.83 -14.02 19.60
C GLU A 414 -15.12 -12.93 18.55
N PRO A 415 -14.79 -11.64 18.74
CA PRO A 415 -14.98 -10.63 17.70
C PRO A 415 -14.17 -10.95 16.43
N LEU A 416 -12.95 -11.47 16.60
CA LEU A 416 -12.07 -11.84 15.49
C LEU A 416 -12.61 -13.07 14.72
N ARG A 417 -13.24 -14.03 15.41
CA ARG A 417 -13.93 -15.17 14.79
C ARG A 417 -15.05 -14.73 13.87
N ARG A 418 -15.93 -13.84 14.33
CA ARG A 418 -17.05 -13.32 13.51
C ARG A 418 -16.55 -12.59 12.27
N GLN A 419 -15.48 -11.80 12.41
CA GLN A 419 -14.85 -11.12 11.28
C GLN A 419 -14.20 -12.12 10.31
N ALA A 420 -13.51 -13.14 10.82
CA ALA A 420 -12.93 -14.20 10.00
C ALA A 420 -13.97 -14.93 9.14
N GLU A 421 -15.16 -15.19 9.68
CA GLU A 421 -16.27 -15.75 8.89
C GLU A 421 -16.78 -14.82 7.80
N SER A 422 -16.76 -13.50 8.03
CA SER A 422 -17.10 -12.50 7.02
C SER A 422 -16.07 -12.48 5.89
N TRP A 423 -14.78 -12.41 6.21
CA TRP A 423 -13.70 -12.45 5.22
C TRP A 423 -13.68 -13.75 4.43
N THR A 424 -13.97 -14.87 5.11
CA THR A 424 -14.10 -16.19 4.46
C THR A 424 -15.20 -16.16 3.39
N ARG A 425 -16.40 -15.65 3.73
CA ARG A 425 -17.51 -15.52 2.76
C ARG A 425 -17.16 -14.58 1.61
N GLU A 426 -16.45 -13.48 1.90
CA GLU A 426 -16.04 -12.52 0.89
C GLU A 426 -15.09 -13.16 -0.13
N LEU A 427 -14.05 -13.86 0.32
CA LEU A 427 -13.10 -14.57 -0.54
C LEU A 427 -13.77 -15.71 -1.32
N GLU A 428 -14.68 -16.46 -0.69
CA GLU A 428 -15.43 -17.54 -1.35
C GLU A 428 -16.34 -16.99 -2.46
N SER A 429 -17.02 -15.87 -2.22
CA SER A 429 -17.82 -15.16 -3.24
C SER A 429 -16.96 -14.59 -4.38
N ALA A 430 -15.67 -14.41 -4.11
CA ALA A 430 -14.71 -13.91 -5.06
C ALA A 430 -14.11 -15.01 -5.96
N ASN A 431 -14.56 -16.26 -5.84
CA ASN A 431 -14.17 -17.32 -6.75
C ASN A 431 -14.54 -16.96 -8.21
N GLY A 432 -13.61 -17.24 -9.12
CA GLY A 432 -13.75 -16.94 -10.55
C GLY A 432 -13.03 -15.66 -11.00
N PRO A 433 -13.24 -15.25 -12.26
CA PRO A 433 -12.55 -14.11 -12.85
C PRO A 433 -13.00 -12.80 -12.21
N LYS A 434 -12.05 -12.04 -11.66
CA LYS A 434 -12.31 -10.73 -11.06
C LYS A 434 -11.49 -9.64 -11.73
N PRO A 435 -12.03 -8.41 -11.83
CA PRO A 435 -11.23 -7.28 -12.26
C PRO A 435 -10.11 -7.02 -11.26
N LEU A 436 -9.00 -6.49 -11.76
CA LEU A 436 -7.77 -6.28 -10.98
C LEU A 436 -8.01 -5.51 -9.67
N SER A 437 -8.77 -4.41 -9.73
CA SER A 437 -9.07 -3.58 -8.55
C SER A 437 -9.82 -4.34 -7.45
N VAL A 438 -10.66 -5.33 -7.82
CA VAL A 438 -11.35 -6.18 -6.86
C VAL A 438 -10.38 -7.15 -6.20
N ILE A 439 -9.42 -7.71 -6.95
CA ILE A 439 -8.39 -8.60 -6.40
C ILE A 439 -7.51 -7.84 -5.40
N GLU A 440 -7.02 -6.65 -5.77
CA GLU A 440 -6.21 -5.81 -4.89
C GLU A 440 -6.96 -5.45 -3.61
N ARG A 441 -8.23 -5.07 -3.73
CA ARG A 441 -9.08 -4.78 -2.57
C ARG A 441 -9.23 -6.02 -1.67
N LEU A 442 -9.65 -7.15 -2.24
CA LEU A 442 -9.85 -8.40 -1.48
C LEU A 442 -8.57 -8.88 -0.79
N PHE A 443 -7.42 -8.70 -1.44
CA PHE A 443 -6.14 -9.02 -0.85
C PHE A 443 -5.92 -8.24 0.46
N VAL A 444 -6.17 -6.94 0.44
CA VAL A 444 -5.96 -6.06 1.59
C VAL A 444 -7.06 -6.21 2.64
N THR A 445 -8.33 -6.28 2.23
CA THR A 445 -9.49 -6.20 3.13
C THR A 445 -9.94 -7.54 3.70
N ALA A 446 -9.64 -8.66 3.02
CA ALA A 446 -10.10 -9.99 3.42
C ALA A 446 -8.95 -11.00 3.56
N TYR A 447 -8.07 -11.15 2.55
CA TYR A 447 -7.02 -12.17 2.56
C TYR A 447 -6.00 -11.97 3.69
N ILE A 448 -5.40 -10.78 3.79
CA ILE A 448 -4.38 -10.50 4.82
C ILE A 448 -4.95 -10.58 6.24
N PRO A 449 -6.12 -9.98 6.56
CA PRO A 449 -6.76 -10.16 7.87
C PRO A 449 -7.12 -11.62 8.18
N LEU A 450 -7.59 -12.39 7.19
CA LEU A 450 -7.90 -13.81 7.38
C LEU A 450 -6.65 -14.63 7.67
N CYS A 451 -5.53 -14.36 6.99
CA CYS A 451 -4.23 -14.98 7.31
C CYS A 451 -3.85 -14.73 8.77
N GLU A 452 -4.03 -13.51 9.28
CA GLU A 452 -3.74 -13.19 10.68
C GLU A 452 -4.71 -13.89 11.65
N ALA A 453 -6.01 -13.94 11.33
CA ALA A 453 -6.99 -14.66 12.15
C ALA A 453 -6.68 -16.16 12.22
N VAL A 454 -6.23 -16.76 11.11
CA VAL A 454 -5.75 -18.14 11.05
C VAL A 454 -4.55 -18.34 11.98
N ARG A 455 -3.53 -17.47 11.92
CA ARG A 455 -2.35 -17.59 12.78
C ARG A 455 -2.68 -17.50 14.27
N ARG A 456 -3.69 -16.69 14.62
CA ARG A 456 -4.17 -16.53 16.00
C ARG A 456 -5.10 -17.66 16.46
N GLY A 457 -5.41 -18.63 15.61
CA GLY A 457 -6.37 -19.70 15.93
C GLY A 457 -7.81 -19.19 16.07
N ALA A 458 -8.13 -18.02 15.51
CA ALA A 458 -9.46 -17.43 15.51
C ALA A 458 -10.29 -17.82 14.26
N ALA A 459 -9.68 -18.43 13.26
CA ALA A 459 -10.38 -18.84 12.05
C ALA A 459 -10.91 -20.28 12.14
N SER A 460 -12.01 -20.56 11.46
CA SER A 460 -12.56 -21.92 11.36
C SER A 460 -11.73 -22.80 10.40
N PRO A 461 -11.82 -24.15 10.48
CA PRO A 461 -11.15 -25.02 9.50
C PRO A 461 -11.53 -24.72 8.05
N ARG A 462 -12.80 -24.34 7.81
CA ARG A 462 -13.27 -23.90 6.49
C ARG A 462 -12.52 -22.68 5.97
N ALA A 463 -12.15 -21.74 6.85
CA ALA A 463 -11.41 -20.55 6.45
C ALA A 463 -10.02 -20.90 5.89
N LEU A 464 -9.37 -21.94 6.42
CA LEU A 464 -8.10 -22.45 5.90
C LEU A 464 -8.26 -22.98 4.47
N GLU A 465 -9.31 -23.75 4.22
CA GLU A 465 -9.63 -24.28 2.88
C GLU A 465 -9.86 -23.16 1.88
N VAL A 466 -10.71 -22.18 2.22
CA VAL A 466 -11.01 -21.02 1.37
C VAL A 466 -9.77 -20.17 1.09
N LEU A 467 -8.91 -19.98 2.10
CA LEU A 467 -7.68 -19.21 1.96
C LEU A 467 -6.71 -19.89 0.99
N GLU A 468 -6.54 -21.22 1.11
CA GLU A 468 -5.68 -21.99 0.21
C GLU A 468 -6.25 -22.05 -1.21
N ASP A 469 -7.56 -22.24 -1.37
CA ASP A 469 -8.23 -22.20 -2.67
C ASP A 469 -8.03 -20.85 -3.36
N TRP A 470 -8.19 -19.75 -2.62
CA TRP A 470 -7.94 -18.40 -3.15
C TRP A 470 -6.48 -18.20 -3.54
N ARG A 471 -5.54 -18.66 -2.70
CA ARG A 471 -4.09 -18.60 -2.98
C ARG A 471 -3.73 -19.36 -4.25
N GLN A 472 -4.23 -20.58 -4.42
CA GLN A 472 -3.97 -21.40 -5.61
C GLN A 472 -4.62 -20.82 -6.86
N SER A 473 -5.85 -20.30 -6.73
CA SER A 473 -6.55 -19.62 -7.83
C SER A 473 -5.80 -18.37 -8.30
N PHE A 474 -5.34 -17.53 -7.36
CA PHE A 474 -4.50 -16.37 -7.66
C PHE A 474 -3.20 -16.79 -8.35
N LYS A 475 -2.49 -17.77 -7.76
CA LYS A 475 -1.19 -18.25 -8.26
C LYS A 475 -1.28 -18.74 -9.70
N ARG A 476 -2.32 -19.52 -10.01
CA ARG A 476 -2.60 -20.00 -11.37
C ARG A 476 -2.95 -18.85 -12.30
N SER A 477 -3.91 -18.01 -11.91
CA SER A 477 -4.38 -16.89 -12.74
C SER A 477 -3.27 -15.89 -13.06
N TYR A 478 -2.40 -15.58 -12.09
CA TYR A 478 -1.27 -14.68 -12.31
C TYR A 478 -0.20 -15.32 -13.18
N SER A 479 0.15 -16.59 -12.94
CA SER A 479 1.13 -17.31 -13.77
C SER A 479 0.67 -17.39 -15.23
N ASP A 480 -0.58 -17.79 -15.47
CA ASP A 480 -1.15 -17.94 -16.81
C ASP A 480 -1.31 -16.57 -17.50
N GLY A 481 -1.67 -15.54 -16.74
CA GLY A 481 -1.86 -14.18 -17.25
C GLY A 481 -0.57 -13.38 -17.45
N PHE A 482 0.55 -13.76 -16.81
CA PHE A 482 1.76 -12.95 -16.77
C PHE A 482 2.36 -12.69 -18.15
N ASP A 483 2.43 -13.71 -19.01
CA ASP A 483 2.94 -13.55 -20.38
C ASP A 483 2.09 -12.57 -21.21
N ALA A 484 0.77 -12.59 -21.00
CA ALA A 484 -0.11 -11.61 -21.63
C ALA A 484 0.11 -10.20 -21.06
N LEU A 485 0.32 -10.07 -19.74
CA LEU A 485 0.60 -8.78 -19.08
C LEU A 485 1.90 -8.15 -19.60
N ARG A 486 2.92 -8.96 -19.87
CA ARG A 486 4.20 -8.49 -20.43
C ARG A 486 4.03 -7.81 -21.79
N MET A 487 3.17 -8.36 -22.64
CA MET A 487 2.97 -7.85 -24.00
C MET A 487 2.02 -6.65 -24.05
N ARG A 488 1.10 -6.55 -23.10
CA ARG A 488 0.04 -5.53 -23.10
C ARG A 488 0.52 -4.19 -22.55
N SER A 489 -0.17 -3.13 -22.97
CA SER A 489 0.02 -1.79 -22.39
C SER A 489 -0.72 -1.62 -21.06
N LYS A 490 -1.82 -2.36 -20.87
CA LYS A 490 -2.58 -2.41 -19.63
C LYS A 490 -2.02 -3.53 -18.75
N ARG A 491 -1.43 -3.15 -17.62
CA ARG A 491 -0.90 -4.05 -16.59
C ARG A 491 -1.18 -3.45 -15.21
N PRO A 492 -1.16 -4.26 -14.14
CA PRO A 492 -1.14 -3.71 -12.78
C PRO A 492 0.03 -2.77 -12.55
N THR A 493 -0.09 -1.93 -11.53
CA THR A 493 1.03 -1.09 -11.07
C THR A 493 2.10 -2.00 -10.49
N MET A 494 3.25 -2.09 -11.16
CA MET A 494 4.31 -3.02 -10.81
C MET A 494 5.45 -2.36 -10.03
N VAL A 495 6.32 -3.15 -9.43
CA VAL A 495 7.54 -2.68 -8.74
C VAL A 495 8.41 -1.80 -9.64
N LEU A 496 8.53 -2.13 -10.92
CA LEU A 496 9.26 -1.34 -11.92
C LEU A 496 8.69 0.08 -12.17
N ASP A 497 7.44 0.33 -11.76
CA ASP A 497 6.74 1.62 -11.87
C ASP A 497 6.98 2.51 -10.62
N ALA A 498 7.55 1.98 -9.53
CA ALA A 498 7.82 2.71 -8.28
C ALA A 498 8.58 4.04 -8.46
N PRO A 499 9.61 4.15 -9.34
CA PRO A 499 10.30 5.42 -9.56
C PRO A 499 9.40 6.51 -10.13
N ASP A 500 8.52 6.16 -11.06
CA ASP A 500 7.64 7.11 -11.74
C ASP A 500 6.48 7.55 -10.83
N ILE A 501 6.02 6.65 -9.95
CA ILE A 501 5.07 6.95 -8.87
C ILE A 501 5.72 7.90 -7.87
N ALA A 502 6.90 7.58 -7.35
CA ALA A 502 7.62 8.41 -6.40
C ALA A 502 7.89 9.83 -6.94
N MET A 503 8.30 9.95 -8.21
CA MET A 503 8.49 11.25 -8.86
C MET A 503 7.20 12.06 -8.99
N ARG A 504 6.06 11.39 -9.23
CA ARG A 504 4.75 12.05 -9.32
C ARG A 504 4.30 12.59 -7.97
N ILE A 505 4.39 11.76 -6.92
CA ILE A 505 4.09 12.13 -5.54
C ILE A 505 5.02 13.26 -5.09
N GLY A 506 6.32 13.15 -5.41
CA GLY A 506 7.31 14.17 -5.06
C GLY A 506 6.96 15.53 -5.64
N ARG A 507 6.49 15.60 -6.90
CA ARG A 507 6.01 16.87 -7.49
C ARG A 507 4.74 17.38 -6.83
N LEU A 508 3.79 16.49 -6.50
CA LEU A 508 2.53 16.86 -5.86
C LEU A 508 2.77 17.50 -4.49
N HIS A 509 3.76 17.00 -3.75
CA HIS A 509 4.13 17.49 -2.42
C HIS A 509 5.31 18.48 -2.41
N ASP A 510 5.71 19.00 -3.59
CA ASP A 510 6.84 19.93 -3.76
C ASP A 510 8.12 19.47 -3.02
N ALA A 511 8.44 18.19 -3.17
CA ALA A 511 9.64 17.58 -2.63
C ALA A 511 10.87 18.07 -3.43
N ARG A 512 11.94 18.43 -2.72
CA ARG A 512 13.22 18.88 -3.30
C ARG A 512 14.01 17.74 -3.94
N GLY A 513 13.77 16.51 -3.49
CA GLY A 513 14.43 15.30 -3.97
C GLY A 513 13.55 14.09 -3.74
N VAL A 514 13.83 13.02 -4.48
CA VAL A 514 13.17 11.73 -4.33
C VAL A 514 14.25 10.66 -4.14
N GLN A 515 14.10 9.83 -3.11
CA GLN A 515 14.94 8.66 -2.88
C GLN A 515 14.11 7.38 -2.89
N LEU A 516 14.69 6.33 -3.44
CA LEU A 516 14.08 5.01 -3.57
C LEU A 516 14.75 4.06 -2.58
N LEU A 517 14.00 3.58 -1.59
CA LEU A 517 14.43 2.56 -0.65
C LEU A 517 13.70 1.25 -0.97
N MET A 518 14.47 0.26 -1.42
CA MET A 518 13.95 -1.06 -1.74
C MET A 518 14.29 -2.03 -0.61
N ILE A 519 13.27 -2.68 -0.05
CA ILE A 519 13.43 -3.69 0.99
C ILE A 519 13.29 -5.06 0.33
N ASP A 520 14.34 -5.87 0.42
CA ASP A 520 14.35 -7.23 -0.13
C ASP A 520 13.28 -8.09 0.56
N GLY A 521 12.48 -8.83 -0.20
CA GLY A 521 11.58 -9.85 0.34
C GLY A 521 10.49 -9.29 1.27
N MET A 522 10.03 -8.06 1.08
CA MET A 522 9.02 -7.45 1.94
C MET A 522 7.60 -7.93 1.63
N ARG A 523 7.16 -8.99 2.34
CA ARG A 523 5.75 -9.43 2.37
C ARG A 523 4.82 -8.33 2.90
N TYR A 524 3.56 -8.33 2.45
CA TYR A 524 2.61 -7.25 2.76
C TYR A 524 2.34 -7.03 4.25
N ASP A 525 2.23 -8.10 5.04
CA ASP A 525 2.04 -8.02 6.49
C ASP A 525 3.27 -7.44 7.22
N LEU A 526 4.48 -7.80 6.78
CA LEU A 526 5.72 -7.17 7.23
C LEU A 526 5.74 -5.68 6.89
N GLY A 527 5.31 -5.29 5.69
CA GLY A 527 5.20 -3.87 5.33
C GLY A 527 4.16 -3.10 6.16
N ASN A 528 3.06 -3.72 6.57
CA ASN A 528 2.11 -3.12 7.50
C ASN A 528 2.74 -2.92 8.88
N ALA A 529 3.43 -3.94 9.42
CA ALA A 529 4.14 -3.83 10.68
C ALA A 529 5.24 -2.75 10.61
N LEU A 530 5.97 -2.69 9.49
CA LEU A 530 6.98 -1.67 9.23
C LEU A 530 6.37 -0.27 9.17
N HIS A 531 5.23 -0.10 8.51
CA HIS A 531 4.54 1.18 8.45
C HIS A 531 4.17 1.70 9.85
N THR A 532 3.64 0.83 10.72
CA THR A 532 3.37 1.17 12.12
C THR A 532 4.67 1.55 12.86
N ALA A 533 5.71 0.73 12.73
CA ALA A 533 7.00 1.01 13.37
C ALA A 533 7.62 2.33 12.89
N LEU A 534 7.54 2.65 11.60
CA LEU A 534 8.04 3.90 11.03
C LEU A 534 7.27 5.12 11.54
N ARG A 535 5.95 5.02 11.63
CA ARG A 535 5.12 6.11 12.19
C ARG A 535 5.55 6.43 13.63
N ASP A 536 5.75 5.39 14.44
CA ASP A 536 6.14 5.54 15.84
C ASP A 536 7.58 6.04 15.97
N THR A 537 8.47 5.62 15.07
CA THR A 537 9.91 5.91 15.10
C THR A 537 10.27 7.28 14.49
N LEU A 538 9.63 7.68 13.40
CA LEU A 538 9.85 8.96 12.73
C LEU A 538 9.04 10.08 13.38
N GLY A 539 7.89 9.76 13.98
CA GLY A 539 7.03 10.74 14.65
C GLY A 539 6.70 11.92 13.75
N ALA A 540 6.90 13.14 14.25
CA ALA A 540 6.67 14.38 13.51
C ALA A 540 7.74 14.70 12.43
N LYS A 541 8.85 13.96 12.37
CA LYS A 541 9.94 14.24 11.42
C LYS A 541 9.59 13.87 9.97
N ALA A 542 8.62 13.00 9.77
CA ALA A 542 8.18 12.61 8.43
C ALA A 542 6.69 12.28 8.42
N ALA A 543 6.01 12.66 7.34
CA ALA A 543 4.62 12.33 7.12
C ALA A 543 4.47 11.32 5.98
N CYS A 544 3.65 10.29 6.19
CA CYS A 544 3.27 9.38 5.11
C CYS A 544 2.27 10.08 4.17
N ALA A 545 2.72 10.37 2.95
CA ALA A 545 1.95 11.03 1.91
C ALA A 545 0.99 10.05 1.21
N GLU A 546 1.48 8.86 0.84
CA GLU A 546 0.70 7.87 0.08
C GLU A 546 1.11 6.44 0.46
N ARG A 547 0.15 5.50 0.38
CA ARG A 547 0.38 4.06 0.46
C ARG A 547 -0.17 3.42 -0.80
N THR A 548 0.56 2.48 -1.37
CA THR A 548 0.19 1.84 -2.63
C THR A 548 0.55 0.37 -2.59
N LEU A 549 -0.24 -0.47 -3.26
CA LEU A 549 0.08 -1.88 -3.51
C LEU A 549 0.81 -1.99 -4.86
N LEU A 550 1.92 -2.73 -4.90
CA LEU A 550 2.67 -3.00 -6.12
C LEU A 550 2.67 -4.49 -6.45
N TRP A 551 2.81 -4.80 -7.73
CA TRP A 551 2.90 -6.16 -8.23
C TRP A 551 4.33 -6.50 -8.65
N SER A 552 4.83 -7.63 -8.18
CA SER A 552 6.15 -8.16 -8.50
C SER A 552 6.09 -8.95 -9.80
N ALA A 553 7.06 -8.74 -10.68
CA ALA A 553 7.17 -9.53 -11.92
C ALA A 553 7.59 -10.98 -11.63
N LEU A 554 7.29 -11.91 -12.53
CA LEU A 554 7.77 -13.28 -12.44
C LEU A 554 9.12 -13.48 -13.16
N PRO A 555 10.04 -14.30 -12.60
CA PRO A 555 9.96 -14.88 -11.25
C PRO A 555 10.09 -13.80 -10.17
N SER A 556 9.32 -13.93 -9.08
CA SER A 556 9.27 -12.98 -7.95
C SER A 556 10.53 -13.05 -7.08
N ARG A 557 11.65 -12.60 -7.64
CA ARG A 557 12.96 -12.54 -7.00
C ARG A 557 13.59 -11.17 -7.21
N THR A 558 14.46 -10.74 -6.29
CA THR A 558 15.20 -9.47 -6.39
C THR A 558 15.84 -9.29 -7.75
N ALA A 559 16.51 -10.32 -8.27
CA ALA A 559 17.29 -10.21 -9.50
C ALA A 559 16.44 -9.72 -10.68
N THR A 560 15.27 -10.33 -10.86
CA THR A 560 14.24 -9.91 -11.81
C THR A 560 13.79 -8.47 -11.59
N GLN A 561 13.46 -8.12 -10.34
CA GLN A 561 12.90 -6.80 -10.07
C GLN A 561 13.92 -5.68 -10.25
N VAL A 562 15.16 -5.89 -9.81
CA VAL A 562 16.28 -4.94 -9.98
C VAL A 562 16.56 -4.68 -11.46
N GLU A 563 16.57 -5.73 -12.28
CA GLU A 563 16.75 -5.60 -13.71
C GLU A 563 15.59 -4.81 -14.36
N LEU A 564 14.35 -5.18 -14.06
CA LEU A 564 13.16 -4.52 -14.59
C LEU A 564 13.03 -3.07 -14.10
N LEU A 565 13.46 -2.78 -12.88
CA LEU A 565 13.50 -1.43 -12.34
C LEU A 565 14.47 -0.54 -13.14
N GLY A 566 15.58 -1.10 -13.63
CA GLY A 566 16.53 -0.39 -14.48
C GLY A 566 16.05 -0.19 -15.92
N ARG A 567 15.34 -1.16 -16.48
CA ARG A 567 14.81 -1.11 -17.85
C ARG A 567 13.45 -0.40 -17.96
N GLY A 568 12.74 -0.30 -16.85
CA GLY A 568 11.38 0.23 -16.79
C GLY A 568 10.35 -0.62 -17.55
N PRO A 569 9.19 -0.04 -17.88
CA PRO A 569 8.05 -0.73 -18.50
C PRO A 569 8.36 -1.51 -19.77
N MET A 570 9.31 -1.03 -20.57
CA MET A 570 9.69 -1.67 -21.84
C MET A 570 10.52 -2.93 -21.60
N GLY A 571 11.29 -2.98 -20.51
CA GLY A 571 12.09 -4.15 -20.15
C GLY A 571 11.25 -5.40 -19.89
N LEU A 572 10.00 -5.23 -19.47
CA LEU A 572 9.09 -6.34 -19.19
C LEU A 572 8.77 -7.18 -20.45
N ARG A 573 8.75 -6.56 -21.63
CA ARG A 573 8.55 -7.25 -22.91
C ARG A 573 9.74 -8.13 -23.26
N ASP A 574 10.93 -7.56 -23.13
CA ASP A 574 12.19 -8.17 -23.57
C ASP A 574 12.83 -9.09 -22.51
N TYR A 575 12.20 -9.23 -21.35
CA TYR A 575 12.74 -10.01 -20.25
C TYR A 575 12.78 -11.51 -20.57
N THR A 576 13.96 -12.13 -20.60
CA THR A 576 14.11 -13.54 -20.98
C THR A 576 14.05 -14.51 -19.81
N GLY A 577 14.00 -14.02 -18.56
CA GLY A 577 14.02 -14.87 -17.35
C GLY A 577 15.42 -15.25 -16.88
N GLU A 578 16.46 -14.97 -17.67
CA GLU A 578 17.84 -15.27 -17.31
C GLU A 578 18.47 -14.07 -16.61
N VAL A 579 18.59 -14.14 -15.29
CA VAL A 579 19.29 -13.13 -14.49
C VAL A 579 20.36 -13.82 -13.66
N ASP A 580 21.56 -13.25 -13.65
CA ASP A 580 22.66 -13.68 -12.80
C ASP A 580 22.38 -13.24 -11.35
N GLU A 581 22.01 -14.20 -10.49
CA GLU A 581 21.63 -13.96 -9.09
C GLU A 581 22.85 -13.66 -8.20
N ASP A 582 24.04 -14.17 -8.55
CA ASP A 582 25.21 -14.16 -7.67
C ASP A 582 25.77 -12.75 -7.44
N ALA A 583 25.56 -11.84 -8.39
CA ALA A 583 26.02 -10.45 -8.29
C ALA A 583 25.20 -9.59 -7.32
N LEU A 584 24.01 -10.05 -6.93
CA LEU A 584 23.04 -9.24 -6.19
C LEU A 584 22.91 -9.61 -4.72
N LEU A 585 23.49 -10.72 -4.26
CA LEU A 585 23.43 -11.11 -2.85
C LEU A 585 24.57 -10.44 -2.06
N SER A 586 24.22 -9.64 -1.06
CA SER A 586 25.21 -9.07 -0.15
C SER A 586 25.74 -10.14 0.80
N HIS A 587 27.02 -10.01 1.20
CA HIS A 587 27.53 -10.77 2.34
C HIS A 587 26.77 -10.40 3.63
N ALA A 588 26.32 -11.41 4.38
CA ALA A 588 25.46 -11.30 5.57
C ALA A 588 25.87 -10.22 6.60
N LYS A 589 27.15 -9.85 6.67
CA LYS A 589 27.67 -8.82 7.57
C LYS A 589 27.11 -7.40 7.32
N HIS A 590 26.54 -7.14 6.15
CA HIS A 590 26.06 -5.81 5.76
C HIS A 590 24.54 -5.74 5.57
N ALA A 591 23.80 -6.78 5.97
CA ALA A 591 22.37 -6.88 5.70
C ALA A 591 21.53 -5.73 6.30
N GLY A 592 21.93 -5.21 7.47
CA GLY A 592 21.26 -4.11 8.17
C GLY A 592 21.64 -2.70 7.70
N ARG A 593 22.35 -2.53 6.58
CA ARG A 593 22.71 -1.21 6.04
C ARG A 593 22.24 -1.07 4.60
N PHE A 594 21.78 0.14 4.26
CA PHE A 594 21.46 0.48 2.88
C PHE A 594 22.70 0.45 2.01
N ARG A 595 22.64 -0.30 0.91
CA ARG A 595 23.62 -0.23 -0.17
C ARG A 595 23.05 0.49 -1.37
N ARG A 596 23.88 1.32 -1.99
CA ARG A 596 23.53 2.03 -3.22
C ARG A 596 23.65 1.09 -4.41
N LEU A 597 22.55 0.87 -5.11
CA LEU A 597 22.47 0.12 -6.35
C LEU A 597 22.14 1.07 -7.49
N ARG A 598 22.87 0.90 -8.60
CA ARG A 598 22.59 1.62 -9.84
C ARG A 598 21.94 0.66 -10.83
N THR A 599 20.67 0.89 -11.10
CA THR A 599 19.86 0.08 -12.03
C THR A 599 19.50 0.94 -13.23
N GLY A 600 20.20 0.72 -14.35
CA GLY A 600 20.08 1.58 -15.53
C GLY A 600 20.46 3.04 -15.21
N THR A 601 19.51 3.96 -15.39
CA THR A 601 19.69 5.39 -15.06
C THR A 601 19.26 5.75 -13.65
N ARG A 602 18.76 4.78 -12.87
CA ARG A 602 18.13 5.00 -11.58
C ARG A 602 19.10 4.59 -10.46
N GLU A 603 18.93 5.25 -9.32
CA GLU A 603 19.65 4.96 -8.10
C GLU A 603 18.65 4.49 -7.05
N VAL A 604 18.96 3.36 -6.42
CA VAL A 604 18.10 2.68 -5.47
C VAL A 604 18.95 2.28 -4.28
N PHE A 605 18.48 2.54 -3.07
CA PHE A 605 19.11 2.06 -1.86
C PHE A 605 18.43 0.77 -1.44
N LYS A 606 19.16 -0.34 -1.44
CA LYS A 606 18.61 -1.66 -1.08
C LYS A 606 18.99 -2.05 0.35
N LEU A 607 18.05 -2.65 1.07
CA LEU A 607 18.26 -3.29 2.37
C LEU A 607 17.99 -4.80 2.26
N ASP A 608 19.00 -5.62 2.61
CA ASP A 608 18.95 -7.10 2.47
C ASP A 608 18.64 -7.81 3.82
N LEU A 609 18.06 -7.08 4.77
CA LEU A 609 17.86 -7.54 6.15
C LEU A 609 16.86 -8.69 6.24
N VAL A 610 15.75 -8.63 5.50
CA VAL A 610 14.68 -9.64 5.56
C VAL A 610 15.18 -10.99 5.06
N GLU A 611 15.77 -11.03 3.87
CA GLU A 611 16.28 -12.28 3.30
C GLU A 611 17.33 -12.92 4.22
N THR A 612 18.26 -12.11 4.74
CA THR A 612 19.31 -12.59 5.64
C THR A 612 18.73 -13.15 6.95
N THR A 613 17.75 -12.46 7.54
CA THR A 613 17.13 -12.86 8.81
C THR A 613 16.19 -14.05 8.66
N LEU A 614 15.49 -14.18 7.53
CA LEU A 614 14.48 -15.21 7.29
C LEU A 614 14.99 -16.44 6.53
N ARG A 615 16.25 -16.44 6.06
CA ARG A 615 16.90 -17.61 5.46
C ARG A 615 16.93 -18.82 6.39
N ASN A 616 17.04 -18.58 7.70
CA ASN A 616 17.02 -19.63 8.70
C ASN A 616 15.63 -19.76 9.34
N PRO A 617 15.19 -20.99 9.66
CA PRO A 617 13.98 -21.19 10.44
C PRO A 617 14.11 -20.48 11.79
N GLY A 618 12.97 -20.07 12.36
CA GLY A 618 12.93 -19.30 13.59
C GLY A 618 11.67 -19.54 14.40
N GLY A 619 11.43 -18.71 15.41
CA GLY A 619 10.24 -18.80 16.25
C GLY A 619 8.94 -18.39 15.53
N ALA A 620 7.87 -18.25 16.32
CA ALA A 620 6.56 -17.82 15.84
C ALA A 620 6.61 -16.53 15.02
N TRP A 621 5.83 -16.47 13.94
CA TRP A 621 5.86 -15.35 13.00
C TRP A 621 5.47 -14.01 13.64
N GLY A 622 4.43 -13.98 14.48
CA GLY A 622 3.89 -12.73 15.05
C GLY A 622 4.92 -11.87 15.81
N PRO A 623 5.65 -12.40 16.80
CA PRO A 623 6.73 -11.67 17.45
C PRO A 623 7.91 -11.38 16.50
N ARG A 624 8.24 -12.33 15.61
CA ARG A 624 9.35 -12.22 14.67
C ARG A 624 9.15 -11.07 13.67
N VAL A 625 7.96 -10.93 13.10
CA VAL A 625 7.63 -9.85 12.14
C VAL A 625 7.69 -8.48 12.79
N LYS A 626 7.23 -8.34 14.04
CA LYS A 626 7.30 -7.08 14.79
C LYS A 626 8.75 -6.69 15.08
N SER A 627 9.58 -7.65 15.52
CA SER A 627 11.01 -7.42 15.75
C SER A 627 11.72 -7.02 14.47
N LEU A 628 11.46 -7.73 13.37
CA LEU A 628 12.07 -7.43 12.06
C LEU A 628 11.63 -6.06 11.54
N ALA A 629 10.34 -5.72 11.66
CA ALA A 629 9.82 -4.41 11.31
C ALA A 629 10.48 -3.28 12.09
N ALA A 630 10.70 -3.46 13.40
CA ALA A 630 11.39 -2.48 14.23
C ALA A 630 12.86 -2.28 13.81
N GLU A 631 13.57 -3.36 13.49
CA GLU A 631 14.97 -3.30 13.02
C GLU A 631 15.10 -2.61 11.65
N ILE A 632 14.17 -2.89 10.73
CA ILE A 632 14.09 -2.19 9.44
C ILE A 632 13.75 -0.71 9.63
N ALA A 633 12.78 -0.40 10.50
CA ALA A 633 12.37 0.97 10.80
C ALA A 633 13.53 1.79 11.37
N GLU A 634 14.32 1.20 12.26
CA GLU A 634 15.52 1.84 12.81
C GLU A 634 16.58 2.10 11.73
N SER A 635 16.81 1.14 10.84
CA SER A 635 17.73 1.32 9.70
C SER A 635 17.27 2.46 8.78
N ILE A 636 15.96 2.55 8.52
CA ILE A 636 15.35 3.64 7.73
C ILE A 636 15.46 4.97 8.48
N ARG A 637 15.21 5.03 9.78
CA ARG A 637 15.35 6.25 10.59
C ARG A 637 16.76 6.80 10.47
N CYS A 638 17.78 5.97 10.68
CA CYS A 638 19.17 6.39 10.54
C CYS A 638 19.48 6.93 9.13
N HIS A 639 18.93 6.33 8.07
CA HIS A 639 19.10 6.82 6.70
C HIS A 639 18.39 8.16 6.49
N VAL A 640 17.13 8.27 6.89
CA VAL A 640 16.28 9.46 6.79
C VAL A 640 16.92 10.67 7.48
N GLU A 641 17.56 10.49 8.63
CA GLU A 641 18.25 11.55 9.37
C GLU A 641 19.43 12.18 8.60
N THR A 642 19.96 11.51 7.58
CA THR A 642 21.02 12.05 6.72
C THR A 642 20.49 12.84 5.54
N LEU A 643 19.18 12.82 5.29
CA LEU A 643 18.60 13.37 4.08
C LEU A 643 18.26 14.86 4.24
N PRO A 644 18.39 15.65 3.16
CA PRO A 644 17.94 17.05 3.18
C PRO A 644 16.44 17.14 3.49
N PRO A 645 15.99 18.24 4.11
CA PRO A 645 14.58 18.47 4.36
C PRO A 645 13.79 18.54 3.05
N ARG A 646 12.50 18.18 3.12
CA ARG A 646 11.60 18.05 1.97
C ARG A 646 12.06 17.03 0.94
N THR A 647 12.74 15.98 1.36
CA THR A 647 13.03 14.82 0.51
C THR A 647 11.88 13.83 0.63
N LEU A 648 11.34 13.37 -0.50
CA LEU A 648 10.40 12.25 -0.53
C LEU A 648 11.18 10.95 -0.55
N VAL A 649 10.85 10.04 0.36
CA VAL A 649 11.42 8.69 0.43
C VAL A 649 10.32 7.70 0.08
N MET A 650 10.50 7.00 -1.03
CA MET A 650 9.63 5.89 -1.44
C MET A 650 10.20 4.59 -0.90
N ILE A 651 9.49 3.95 0.01
CA ILE A 651 9.85 2.67 0.63
C ILE A 651 8.96 1.60 0.00
N PHE A 652 9.54 0.58 -0.62
CA PHE A 652 8.79 -0.45 -1.32
C PHE A 652 9.48 -1.82 -1.27
N GLY A 653 8.68 -2.88 -1.37
CA GLY A 653 9.17 -4.26 -1.51
C GLY A 653 9.49 -4.56 -2.95
N ASP A 654 10.51 -5.39 -3.20
CA ASP A 654 10.75 -5.96 -4.52
C ASP A 654 9.88 -7.20 -4.78
N HIS A 655 9.83 -8.13 -3.84
CA HIS A 655 8.95 -9.30 -3.83
C HIS A 655 8.62 -9.67 -2.38
N GLY A 656 7.66 -10.57 -2.19
CA GLY A 656 7.41 -11.19 -0.89
C GLY A 656 7.95 -12.62 -0.83
N PHE A 657 7.44 -13.45 0.07
CA PHE A 657 7.89 -14.83 0.22
C PHE A 657 6.77 -15.74 0.74
N GLU A 658 6.86 -17.02 0.40
CA GLU A 658 6.11 -18.08 1.09
C GLU A 658 6.96 -18.62 2.25
N MET A 659 6.30 -19.02 3.34
CA MET A 659 6.92 -19.84 4.39
C MET A 659 5.85 -20.69 5.05
N ASP A 660 6.25 -21.88 5.47
CA ASP A 660 5.40 -22.73 6.30
C ASP A 660 5.46 -22.18 7.73
N GLU A 661 4.29 -21.75 8.23
CA GLU A 661 4.10 -21.19 9.56
C GLU A 661 3.46 -22.24 10.47
N SER A 662 4.11 -22.55 11.59
CA SER A 662 3.52 -23.27 12.72
C SER A 662 3.31 -22.29 13.87
N ALA A 663 2.50 -22.67 14.85
CA ALA A 663 2.22 -21.84 16.03
C ALA A 663 3.51 -21.36 16.72
N ASP A 664 4.51 -22.24 16.81
CA ASP A 664 5.75 -21.98 17.57
C ASP A 664 6.97 -21.70 16.68
N SER A 665 6.89 -21.99 15.38
CA SER A 665 8.06 -21.97 14.50
C SER A 665 7.74 -21.57 13.08
N THR A 666 8.72 -20.99 12.40
CA THR A 666 8.68 -20.64 10.98
C THR A 666 9.78 -21.40 10.23
N SER A 667 9.43 -21.91 9.05
CA SER A 667 10.41 -22.54 8.14
C SER A 667 11.29 -21.50 7.43
N ALA A 668 12.24 -21.97 6.62
CA ALA A 668 13.00 -21.10 5.73
C ALA A 668 12.10 -20.56 4.61
N ILE A 669 12.32 -19.31 4.21
CA ILE A 669 11.53 -18.66 3.17
C ILE A 669 11.72 -19.29 1.78
N ARG A 670 10.66 -19.29 0.99
CA ARG A 670 10.61 -19.69 -0.42
C ARG A 670 10.22 -18.49 -1.27
N GLN A 671 10.88 -18.30 -2.41
CA GLN A 671 10.68 -17.15 -3.30
C GLN A 671 10.75 -17.52 -4.78
N GLY A 672 10.23 -16.64 -5.65
CA GLY A 672 10.21 -16.82 -7.10
C GLY A 672 8.93 -17.40 -7.65
N GLY A 673 7.94 -17.70 -6.81
CA GLY A 673 6.61 -18.16 -7.20
C GLY A 673 5.66 -17.03 -7.60
N ALA A 674 4.40 -17.41 -7.79
CA ALA A 674 3.33 -16.50 -8.19
C ALA A 674 2.24 -16.38 -7.11
N SER A 675 2.54 -16.77 -5.88
CA SER A 675 1.57 -16.64 -4.80
C SER A 675 1.25 -15.17 -4.52
N PRO A 676 0.06 -14.86 -4.02
CA PRO A 676 -0.28 -13.49 -3.60
C PRO A 676 0.71 -12.95 -2.55
N ASP A 677 1.23 -13.81 -1.68
CA ASP A 677 2.22 -13.47 -0.65
C ASP A 677 3.58 -13.07 -1.24
N GLU A 678 3.94 -13.58 -2.41
CA GLU A 678 5.18 -13.24 -3.13
C GLU A 678 5.00 -12.07 -4.10
N VAL A 679 3.83 -11.96 -4.73
CA VAL A 679 3.60 -11.03 -5.84
C VAL A 679 3.15 -9.66 -5.35
N LEU A 680 2.27 -9.61 -4.35
CA LEU A 680 1.65 -8.37 -3.89
C LEU A 680 2.45 -7.76 -2.75
N VAL A 681 3.18 -6.68 -3.06
CA VAL A 681 4.12 -6.05 -2.13
C VAL A 681 3.69 -4.64 -1.76
N PRO A 682 3.99 -4.20 -0.52
CA PRO A 682 3.58 -2.89 -0.06
C PRO A 682 4.56 -1.82 -0.53
N ALA A 683 4.05 -0.60 -0.73
CA ALA A 683 4.83 0.60 -0.93
C ALA A 683 4.23 1.79 -0.15
N SER A 684 5.09 2.69 0.31
CA SER A 684 4.68 3.92 0.97
C SER A 684 5.65 5.06 0.69
N ALA A 685 5.11 6.26 0.51
CA ALA A 685 5.86 7.47 0.25
C ALA A 685 5.85 8.38 1.48
N TRP A 686 7.02 8.75 1.97
CA TRP A 686 7.21 9.56 3.18
C TRP A 686 7.91 10.87 2.84
N LEU A 687 7.33 11.99 3.26
CA LEU A 687 7.94 13.31 3.09
C LEU A 687 8.69 13.68 4.37
N ILE A 688 10.00 13.89 4.26
CA ILE A 688 10.87 14.27 5.38
C ILE A 688 10.75 15.76 5.65
N ASP A 689 10.65 16.12 6.92
CA ASP A 689 10.53 17.50 7.38
C ASP A 689 9.39 18.21 6.65
N SER A 690 8.24 17.54 6.62
CA SER A 690 6.99 18.17 6.22
C SER A 690 6.72 19.27 7.24
N VAL A 691 7.06 20.50 6.85
CA VAL A 691 6.64 21.71 7.54
C VAL A 691 5.11 21.70 7.47
N HIS A 692 4.49 21.14 8.50
CA HIS A 692 3.06 21.25 8.75
C HIS A 692 2.82 22.60 9.42
#